data_AF-A0A7X8JP00-F1
#
_entry.id   AF-A0A7X8JP00-F1
#
_cell.length_a   1.000
_cell.length_b   1.000
_cell.length_c   1.000
_cell.angle_alpha   90.00
_cell.angle_beta   90.00
_cell.angle_gamma   90.00
#
_symmetry.space_group_name_H-M   'P 1'
#
loop_
_entity.id
_entity.type
_entity.pdbx_description
1 polymer ?
#
loop_
_entity_poly.entity_id
_entity_poly.type
_entity_poly.pdbx_seq_one_letter_code
_entity_poly.pdbx_strand_id
1 'polypeptide(L)'
;MSLLESARAIAHTLLQVHQGQITDKDLLSVIEKTSAINIIEGQTFDKQELFEILCADFSIGKGEITILSEDIEPWLNEKKVNINFELWNRYKLYMTKKDPSFPINDLDDFTDKILDKCVNPQKAGSWDRRGMVVGHVQSGKTSNYVGLINKATDAGYKVVIIIAGTISSLRRQTQERIDSGYIGRNSSAFIREKENKILGVGNYNVGTDIYSLTSAYYKSGDEGDFSQSVANRLNIPIGKNPIVFVIKKNKSILENLIDWFSKDVNTIYVDGTPKLFDVPALIIDDEADAASVNASKDINDIKTINRLIRTLLNIFNQNTFIGYTATPYANLFISQDYNEELTTTIKNRKYKIGEDLFPRDFIINLKAPTNYIGAAKIFGYENANPELTKEPLDIFREINDYDPPFFRTIKRENKNILPEYLPPSLERAIKSFILTCAIRRVRGHEDKHNSMLIHVALLVRWIDRVAYLTNEKIREYKNAIQSEDEPLLNELKELYETDFLPTTQNILENLDYIDIRIKQHKWEDVKKELKNAVLKIDVRSVHGTRSTTNLEYHNIQEIDYNRHENGLSVIAVGGSRLSRGITLEGLSVSYYIRTTRMYDSLMQMGRWFGYRSGYVDLCRLYTTNQIFEWFNYITMATEEMRNDFDEMTATHQRPKSFRLKVRNHHGLLTITSLNKLYFSEDIE
;
A
#
# COMPACT_ATOMS: atom_id res chain seq x y z
N MET A 1 -8.50 34.74 0.97
CA MET A 1 -7.30 34.06 1.48
C MET A 1 -7.60 33.67 2.91
N SER A 2 -7.51 32.40 3.27
CA SER A 2 -7.75 31.97 4.65
C SER A 2 -6.65 32.49 5.58
N LEU A 3 -6.91 32.54 6.88
CA LEU A 3 -5.89 32.90 7.89
C LEU A 3 -4.69 31.94 7.79
N LEU A 4 -4.94 30.66 7.53
CA LEU A 4 -3.91 29.63 7.34
C LEU A 4 -3.06 29.86 6.09
N GLU A 5 -3.67 30.26 4.97
CA GLU A 5 -2.93 30.61 3.74
C GLU A 5 -2.02 31.83 3.95
N SER A 6 -2.49 32.82 4.71
CA SER A 6 -1.71 34.00 5.06
C SER A 6 -0.55 33.64 5.98
N ALA A 7 -0.79 32.77 6.98
CA ALA A 7 0.23 32.24 7.86
C ALA A 7 1.29 31.43 7.10
N ARG A 8 0.86 30.59 6.15
CA ARG A 8 1.76 29.85 5.24
C ARG A 8 2.65 30.79 4.44
N ALA A 9 2.11 31.85 3.84
CA ALA A 9 2.89 32.81 3.06
C ALA A 9 3.96 33.53 3.92
N ILE A 10 3.60 33.94 5.14
CA ILE A 10 4.53 34.56 6.08
C ILE A 10 5.62 33.56 6.49
N ALA A 11 5.24 32.33 6.83
CA ALA A 11 6.19 31.28 7.20
C ALA A 11 7.18 30.98 6.06
N HIS A 12 6.70 30.89 4.82
CA HIS A 12 7.55 30.75 3.62
C HIS A 12 8.55 31.89 3.50
N THR A 13 8.11 33.13 3.69
CA THR A 13 8.99 34.31 3.63
C THR A 13 10.07 34.25 4.71
N LEU A 14 9.72 33.85 5.94
CA LEU A 14 10.66 33.71 7.05
C LEU A 14 11.67 32.57 6.80
N LEU A 15 11.24 31.48 6.18
CA LEU A 15 12.08 30.32 5.88
C LEU A 15 13.00 30.54 4.67
N GLN A 16 12.62 31.39 3.71
CA GLN A 16 13.50 31.76 2.57
C GLN A 16 14.78 32.49 2.98
N VAL A 17 14.77 33.16 4.14
CA VAL A 17 15.94 33.87 4.68
C VAL A 17 16.85 32.92 5.46
N HIS A 18 16.42 31.67 5.70
CA HIS A 18 17.18 30.68 6.45
C HIS A 18 18.41 30.20 5.67
N GLN A 19 19.58 30.21 6.30
CA GLN A 19 20.82 29.67 5.72
C GLN A 19 21.04 28.24 6.25
N GLY A 20 21.00 27.24 5.36
CA GLY A 20 21.19 25.83 5.69
C GLY A 20 19.93 24.97 5.49
N GLN A 21 20.06 23.67 5.76
CA GLN A 21 18.95 22.73 5.64
C GLN A 21 17.87 23.02 6.71
N ILE A 22 16.62 23.13 6.29
CA ILE A 22 15.49 23.43 7.19
C ILE A 22 15.15 22.16 7.98
N THR A 23 15.07 22.27 9.30
CA THR A 23 14.73 21.17 10.21
C THR A 23 13.32 21.34 10.82
N ASP A 24 12.79 20.29 11.43
CA ASP A 24 11.52 20.34 12.18
C ASP A 24 11.53 21.46 13.26
N LYS A 25 12.68 21.67 13.91
CA LYS A 25 12.85 22.72 14.93
C LYS A 25 12.75 24.13 14.34
N ASP A 26 13.26 24.33 13.13
CA ASP A 26 13.21 25.61 12.43
C ASP A 26 11.77 25.94 12.03
N LEU A 27 11.02 24.95 11.55
CA LEU A 27 9.60 25.12 11.26
C LEU A 27 8.81 25.50 12.51
N LEU A 28 9.01 24.81 13.64
CA LEU A 28 8.31 25.14 14.88
C LEU A 28 8.62 26.56 15.36
N SER A 29 9.89 26.97 15.27
CA SER A 29 10.32 28.35 15.58
C SER A 29 9.62 29.38 14.69
N VAL A 30 9.51 29.11 13.39
CA VAL A 30 8.82 30.00 12.44
C VAL A 30 7.31 30.04 12.68
N ILE A 31 6.69 28.92 13.01
CA ILE A 31 5.26 28.86 13.32
C ILE A 31 4.95 29.65 14.59
N GLU A 32 5.79 29.56 15.63
CA GLU A 32 5.64 30.38 16.84
C GLU A 32 5.76 31.87 16.53
N LYS A 33 6.76 32.26 15.73
CA LYS A 33 6.90 33.66 15.25
C LYS A 33 5.68 34.11 14.45
N THR A 34 5.19 33.28 13.54
CA THR A 34 4.02 33.56 12.68
C THR A 34 2.76 33.70 13.53
N SER A 35 2.60 32.86 14.56
CA SER A 35 1.48 32.94 15.49
C SER A 35 1.55 34.19 16.36
N ALA A 36 2.74 34.66 16.72
CA ALA A 36 2.94 35.87 17.51
C ALA A 36 2.64 37.17 16.73
N ILE A 37 2.69 37.14 15.40
CA ILE A 37 2.39 38.29 14.52
C ILE A 37 0.90 38.68 14.59
N ASN A 38 0.02 37.80 15.11
CA ASN A 38 -1.43 38.05 15.27
C ASN A 38 -2.07 38.63 14.00
N ILE A 39 -1.92 37.87 12.88
CA ILE A 39 -2.23 38.28 11.50
C ILE A 39 -3.62 38.90 11.36
N ILE A 40 -4.61 38.37 12.09
CA ILE A 40 -5.95 38.94 12.25
C ILE A 40 -6.24 38.98 13.75
N GLU A 41 -6.57 40.15 14.26
CA GLU A 41 -6.77 40.37 15.70
C GLU A 41 -7.87 39.45 16.27
N GLY A 42 -7.50 38.63 17.25
CA GLY A 42 -8.41 37.70 17.92
C GLY A 42 -8.66 36.38 17.19
N GLN A 43 -8.03 36.14 16.04
CA GLN A 43 -8.10 34.87 15.34
C GLN A 43 -6.77 34.10 15.42
N THR A 44 -6.87 32.78 15.61
CA THR A 44 -5.73 31.87 15.58
C THR A 44 -5.89 30.87 14.43
N PHE A 45 -4.77 30.45 13.85
CA PHE A 45 -4.73 29.35 12.88
C PHE A 45 -4.24 28.07 13.56
N ASP A 46 -4.54 26.93 12.94
CA ASP A 46 -4.04 25.65 13.43
C ASP A 46 -2.52 25.53 13.15
N LYS A 47 -1.73 25.64 14.23
CA LYS A 47 -0.27 25.48 14.17
C LYS A 47 0.14 24.09 13.68
N GLN A 48 -0.67 23.07 13.95
CA GLN A 48 -0.40 21.69 13.56
C GLN A 48 -0.58 21.51 12.06
N GLU A 49 -1.69 22.00 11.53
CA GLU A 49 -1.96 21.99 10.09
C GLU A 49 -0.88 22.78 9.33
N LEU A 50 -0.47 23.95 9.85
CA LEU A 50 0.61 24.73 9.24
C LEU A 50 1.95 23.98 9.26
N PHE A 51 2.30 23.29 10.35
CA PHE A 51 3.53 22.49 10.43
C PHE A 51 3.57 21.40 9.36
N GLU A 52 2.48 20.65 9.20
CA GLU A 52 2.40 19.58 8.20
C GLU A 52 2.52 20.12 6.77
N ILE A 53 1.86 21.23 6.48
CA ILE A 53 1.95 21.90 5.18
C ILE A 53 3.39 22.34 4.91
N LEU A 54 4.08 22.91 5.90
CA LEU A 54 5.47 23.36 5.74
C LEU A 54 6.44 22.19 5.60
N CYS A 55 6.26 21.10 6.36
CA CYS A 55 7.02 19.87 6.16
C CYS A 55 6.89 19.35 4.73
N ALA A 56 5.66 19.32 4.19
CA ALA A 56 5.40 18.90 2.82
C ALA A 56 5.97 19.88 1.78
N ASP A 57 5.87 21.19 2.01
CA ASP A 57 6.35 22.24 1.11
C ASP A 57 7.86 22.23 0.95
N PHE A 58 8.58 22.07 2.06
CA PHE A 58 10.04 22.07 2.12
C PHE A 58 10.64 20.67 2.03
N SER A 59 9.82 19.64 1.79
CA SER A 59 10.25 18.24 1.70
C SER A 59 11.05 17.79 2.94
N ILE A 60 10.68 18.24 4.15
CA ILE A 60 11.38 17.86 5.38
C ILE A 60 11.03 16.42 5.71
N GLY A 61 12.06 15.59 5.93
CA GLY A 61 11.89 14.14 6.09
C GLY A 61 11.60 13.40 4.78
N LYS A 62 11.94 14.00 3.63
CA LYS A 62 11.74 13.46 2.27
C LYS A 62 12.09 11.98 2.18
N GLY A 63 11.30 11.23 1.42
CA GLY A 63 11.80 9.99 0.85
C GLY A 63 12.96 10.27 -0.11
N GLU A 64 13.90 9.34 -0.22
CA GLU A 64 14.93 9.37 -1.27
C GLU A 64 14.60 8.34 -2.34
N ILE A 65 15.22 8.51 -3.51
CA ILE A 65 15.22 7.49 -4.53
C ILE A 65 16.64 7.09 -4.86
N THR A 66 16.87 5.79 -4.84
CA THR A 66 18.04 5.16 -5.44
C THR A 66 17.62 4.52 -6.77
N ILE A 67 18.39 4.76 -7.84
CA ILE A 67 18.11 4.23 -9.17
C ILE A 67 19.28 3.39 -9.65
N LEU A 68 19.07 2.09 -9.74
CA LEU A 68 19.93 1.19 -10.48
C LEU A 68 19.44 1.14 -11.92
N SER A 69 20.25 1.50 -12.91
CA SER A 69 19.82 1.60 -14.31
C SER A 69 20.98 1.39 -15.26
N GLU A 70 20.68 0.97 -16.49
CA GLU A 70 21.64 1.13 -17.59
C GLU A 70 21.77 2.62 -18.01
N ASP A 71 22.92 2.97 -18.60
CA ASP A 71 23.19 4.30 -19.16
C ASP A 71 22.24 4.58 -20.32
N ILE A 72 21.36 5.55 -20.12
CA ILE A 72 20.46 6.07 -21.17
C ILE A 72 20.54 7.57 -21.10
N GLU A 73 20.53 8.18 -22.27
CA GLU A 73 20.39 9.62 -22.42
C GLU A 73 19.08 10.08 -21.76
N PRO A 74 19.15 10.86 -20.68
CA PRO A 74 17.97 11.49 -20.08
C PRO A 74 17.21 12.26 -21.15
N TRP A 75 15.92 12.02 -21.29
CA TRP A 75 15.12 12.62 -22.37
C TRP A 75 14.04 13.56 -21.84
N LEU A 76 13.57 13.33 -20.61
CA LEU A 76 12.42 14.03 -20.09
C LEU A 76 12.71 15.51 -19.90
N ASN A 77 13.88 15.87 -19.34
CA ASN A 77 14.23 17.26 -19.09
C ASN A 77 14.28 18.11 -20.36
N GLU A 78 14.79 17.57 -21.47
CA GLU A 78 14.82 18.27 -22.76
C GLU A 78 13.41 18.38 -23.38
N LYS A 79 12.58 17.34 -23.21
CA LYS A 79 11.24 17.30 -23.81
C LYS A 79 10.17 17.98 -22.98
N LYS A 80 10.39 18.21 -21.68
CA LYS A 80 9.43 18.84 -20.75
C LYS A 80 8.84 20.14 -21.29
N VAL A 81 9.65 20.96 -21.95
CA VAL A 81 9.21 22.25 -22.54
C VAL A 81 8.12 22.06 -23.61
N ASN A 82 8.09 20.90 -24.27
CA ASN A 82 7.16 20.57 -25.35
C ASN A 82 6.00 19.67 -24.90
N ILE A 83 5.95 19.28 -23.62
CA ILE A 83 4.91 18.41 -23.06
C ILE A 83 3.95 19.27 -22.27
N ASN A 84 2.66 19.24 -22.62
CA ASN A 84 1.62 19.85 -21.81
C ASN A 84 1.17 18.88 -20.71
N PHE A 85 1.69 19.07 -19.50
CA PHE A 85 1.40 18.23 -18.32
C PHE A 85 0.00 18.50 -17.71
N GLU A 86 -1.05 18.59 -18.52
CA GLU A 86 -2.40 18.93 -18.05
C GLU A 86 -2.99 17.85 -17.13
N LEU A 87 -2.74 16.56 -17.42
CA LEU A 87 -3.23 15.45 -16.61
C LEU A 87 -2.50 15.39 -15.26
N TRP A 88 -1.18 15.56 -15.27
CA TRP A 88 -0.41 15.66 -14.04
C TRP A 88 -0.83 16.86 -13.19
N ASN A 89 -1.00 18.04 -13.81
CA ASN A 89 -1.36 19.26 -13.08
C ASN A 89 -2.73 19.14 -12.38
N ARG A 90 -3.74 18.56 -13.03
CA ARG A 90 -5.03 18.31 -12.36
C ARG A 90 -4.91 17.29 -11.22
N TYR A 91 -4.05 16.29 -11.35
CA TYR A 91 -3.82 15.31 -10.30
C TYR A 91 -3.10 15.94 -9.10
N LYS A 92 -2.11 16.81 -9.35
CA LYS A 92 -1.45 17.64 -8.33
C LYS A 92 -2.47 18.46 -7.53
N LEU A 93 -3.34 19.20 -8.22
CA LEU A 93 -4.42 19.99 -7.60
C LEU A 93 -5.41 19.13 -6.79
N TYR A 94 -5.81 17.98 -7.33
CA TYR A 94 -6.69 17.04 -6.63
C TYR A 94 -6.06 16.51 -5.35
N MET A 95 -4.78 16.12 -5.39
CA MET A 95 -4.07 15.59 -4.22
C MET A 95 -3.87 16.65 -3.15
N THR A 96 -3.40 17.84 -3.51
CA THR A 96 -3.24 18.96 -2.57
C THR A 96 -4.56 19.35 -1.90
N LYS A 97 -5.69 19.29 -2.62
CA LYS A 97 -7.01 19.58 -2.04
C LYS A 97 -7.50 18.43 -1.14
N LYS A 98 -7.24 17.18 -1.51
CA LYS A 98 -7.69 16.00 -0.77
C LYS A 98 -6.91 15.83 0.53
N ASP A 99 -5.61 16.07 0.48
CA ASP A 99 -4.68 15.91 1.58
C ASP A 99 -3.55 16.94 1.44
N PRO A 100 -3.67 18.14 2.06
CA PRO A 100 -2.65 19.18 2.01
C PRO A 100 -1.30 18.76 2.60
N SER A 101 -1.29 17.75 3.46
CA SER A 101 -0.08 17.21 4.09
C SER A 101 0.69 16.23 3.19
N PHE A 102 0.06 15.78 2.09
CA PHE A 102 0.69 14.82 1.18
C PHE A 102 1.88 15.46 0.46
N PRO A 103 3.08 14.83 0.45
CA PRO A 103 4.29 15.40 -0.13
C PRO A 103 4.26 15.36 -1.67
N ILE A 104 3.49 16.28 -2.25
CA ILE A 104 3.20 16.27 -3.69
C ILE A 104 4.42 16.58 -4.56
N ASN A 105 5.36 17.39 -4.03
CA ASN A 105 6.61 17.70 -4.71
C ASN A 105 7.53 16.48 -4.80
N ASP A 106 7.53 15.62 -3.76
CA ASP A 106 8.28 14.36 -3.80
C ASP A 106 7.71 13.43 -4.84
N LEU A 107 6.38 13.32 -4.87
CA LEU A 107 5.69 12.55 -5.91
C LEU A 107 6.02 13.08 -7.32
N ASP A 108 6.08 14.40 -7.50
CA ASP A 108 6.49 15.07 -8.74
C ASP A 108 7.89 14.61 -9.18
N ASP A 109 8.89 14.81 -8.32
CA ASP A 109 10.29 14.46 -8.59
C ASP A 109 10.46 12.97 -8.88
N PHE A 110 9.78 12.13 -8.10
CA PHE A 110 9.88 10.67 -8.20
C PHE A 110 9.29 10.16 -9.51
N THR A 111 8.13 10.66 -9.89
CA THR A 111 7.47 10.25 -11.13
C THR A 111 8.19 10.77 -12.37
N ASP A 112 8.86 11.93 -12.29
CA ASP A 112 9.76 12.41 -13.34
C ASP A 112 10.94 11.46 -13.53
N LYS A 113 11.60 11.06 -12.44
CA LYS A 113 12.72 10.10 -12.49
C LYS A 113 12.30 8.76 -13.08
N ILE A 114 11.12 8.26 -12.71
CA ILE A 114 10.60 7.00 -13.27
C ILE A 114 10.26 7.15 -14.76
N LEU A 115 9.62 8.25 -15.15
CA LEU A 115 9.27 8.51 -16.55
C LEU A 115 10.51 8.70 -17.43
N ASP A 116 11.56 9.34 -16.92
CA ASP A 116 12.84 9.49 -17.63
C ASP A 116 13.52 8.13 -17.85
N LYS A 117 13.30 7.17 -16.95
CA LYS A 117 13.71 5.77 -17.15
C LYS A 117 12.76 4.97 -18.03
N CYS A 118 11.61 5.49 -18.43
CA CYS A 118 10.80 4.92 -19.51
C CYS A 118 11.34 5.37 -20.87
N VAL A 119 10.94 4.71 -21.96
CA VAL A 119 11.33 5.16 -23.31
C VAL A 119 10.48 6.36 -23.71
N ASN A 120 11.08 7.40 -24.31
CA ASN A 120 10.31 8.47 -24.92
C ASN A 120 9.28 7.88 -25.91
N PRO A 121 7.96 8.06 -25.72
CA PRO A 121 6.93 7.45 -26.57
C PRO A 121 6.93 7.99 -28.00
N GLN A 122 7.60 9.12 -28.26
CA GLN A 122 7.80 9.67 -29.61
C GLN A 122 8.99 9.04 -30.35
N LYS A 123 9.81 8.22 -29.68
CA LYS A 123 10.92 7.51 -30.31
C LYS A 123 10.38 6.42 -31.24
N ALA A 124 10.74 6.55 -32.52
CA ALA A 124 10.39 5.56 -33.54
C ALA A 124 11.09 4.20 -33.30
N GLY A 125 10.53 3.14 -33.89
CA GLY A 125 11.06 1.79 -33.82
C GLY A 125 10.43 0.93 -32.73
N SER A 126 10.96 -0.29 -32.59
CA SER A 126 10.53 -1.27 -31.58
C SER A 126 11.34 -1.10 -30.30
N TRP A 127 10.66 -1.19 -29.15
CA TRP A 127 11.31 -1.18 -27.84
C TRP A 127 10.49 -1.96 -26.82
N ASP A 128 11.18 -2.78 -26.03
CA ASP A 128 10.69 -3.50 -24.86
C ASP A 128 11.58 -3.09 -23.70
N ARG A 129 10.99 -2.50 -22.66
CA ARG A 129 11.72 -2.00 -21.50
C ARG A 129 11.08 -2.49 -20.22
N ARG A 130 11.89 -3.01 -19.29
CA ARG A 130 11.43 -3.66 -18.06
C ARG A 130 12.15 -3.12 -16.85
N GLY A 131 11.40 -2.46 -15.99
CA GLY A 131 11.89 -1.98 -14.72
C GLY A 131 11.03 -2.41 -13.55
N MET A 132 11.49 -2.02 -12.36
CA MET A 132 10.78 -2.26 -11.12
C MET A 132 10.89 -1.06 -10.19
N VAL A 133 9.80 -0.75 -9.51
CA VAL A 133 9.75 0.23 -8.44
C VAL A 133 9.47 -0.51 -7.13
N VAL A 134 10.47 -0.48 -6.25
CA VAL A 134 10.41 -1.08 -4.92
C VAL A 134 10.06 0.02 -3.93
N GLY A 135 9.04 -0.18 -3.12
CA GLY A 135 8.67 0.78 -2.07
C GLY A 135 8.05 0.08 -0.88
N HIS A 136 8.09 0.69 0.30
CA HIS A 136 7.61 0.06 1.54
C HIS A 136 6.11 -0.31 1.46
N VAL A 137 5.66 -1.23 2.32
CA VAL A 137 4.24 -1.62 2.42
C VAL A 137 3.40 -0.38 2.79
N GLN A 138 2.31 -0.08 2.07
CA GLN A 138 1.49 1.12 2.33
C GLN A 138 2.22 2.47 2.26
N SER A 139 3.34 2.56 1.54
CA SER A 139 4.11 3.82 1.35
C SER A 139 3.56 4.80 0.32
N GLY A 140 2.40 4.51 -0.31
CA GLY A 140 1.85 5.35 -1.38
C GLY A 140 2.25 4.94 -2.80
N LYS A 141 2.69 3.69 -3.02
CA LYS A 141 2.97 3.12 -4.37
C LYS A 141 1.86 3.38 -5.39
N THR A 142 0.58 3.29 -4.97
CA THR A 142 -0.54 3.59 -5.86
C THR A 142 -0.57 5.06 -6.29
N SER A 143 -0.37 6.01 -5.38
CA SER A 143 -0.26 7.42 -5.75
C SER A 143 0.92 7.66 -6.70
N ASN A 144 2.03 6.94 -6.49
CA ASN A 144 3.19 6.97 -7.37
C ASN A 144 2.87 6.54 -8.81
N TYR A 145 2.31 5.34 -9.01
CA TYR A 145 1.97 4.93 -10.38
C TYR A 145 0.81 5.73 -10.98
N VAL A 146 -0.12 6.27 -10.16
CA VAL A 146 -1.16 7.18 -10.67
C VAL A 146 -0.53 8.49 -11.18
N GLY A 147 0.44 9.05 -10.46
CA GLY A 147 1.21 10.20 -10.93
C GLY A 147 1.98 9.88 -12.22
N LEU A 148 2.64 8.73 -12.26
CA LEU A 148 3.36 8.26 -13.45
C LEU A 148 2.46 8.12 -14.67
N ILE A 149 1.29 7.49 -14.57
CA ILE A 149 0.40 7.30 -15.73
C ILE A 149 -0.16 8.63 -16.24
N ASN A 150 -0.41 9.62 -15.36
CA ASN A 150 -0.79 10.96 -15.79
C ASN A 150 0.33 11.58 -16.65
N LYS A 151 1.58 11.60 -16.13
CA LYS A 151 2.74 12.15 -16.85
C LYS A 151 3.09 11.39 -18.12
N ALA A 152 3.03 10.06 -18.09
CA ALA A 152 3.30 9.21 -19.24
C ALA A 152 2.29 9.47 -20.37
N THR A 153 1.02 9.66 -20.00
CA THR A 153 -0.03 9.99 -20.98
C THR A 153 0.16 11.38 -21.55
N ASP A 154 0.46 12.38 -20.72
CA ASP A 154 0.85 13.73 -21.18
C ASP A 154 2.04 13.67 -22.16
N ALA A 155 3.02 12.78 -21.91
CA ALA A 155 4.18 12.59 -22.77
C ALA A 155 3.88 11.85 -24.09
N GLY A 156 2.73 11.18 -24.22
CA GLY A 156 2.29 10.52 -25.46
C GLY A 156 2.12 9.00 -25.39
N TYR A 157 2.14 8.38 -24.21
CA TYR A 157 1.72 6.98 -24.07
C TYR A 157 0.21 6.85 -24.35
N LYS A 158 -0.15 5.90 -25.21
CA LYS A 158 -1.51 5.75 -25.75
C LYS A 158 -2.34 4.68 -25.05
N VAL A 159 -1.68 3.68 -24.47
CA VAL A 159 -2.31 2.57 -23.75
C VAL A 159 -1.67 2.43 -22.38
N VAL A 160 -2.51 2.34 -21.35
CA VAL A 160 -2.10 2.05 -19.98
C VAL A 160 -2.78 0.78 -19.50
N ILE A 161 -2.01 -0.22 -19.08
CA ILE A 161 -2.55 -1.48 -18.54
C ILE A 161 -2.05 -1.63 -17.11
N ILE A 162 -2.96 -1.56 -16.13
CA ILE A 162 -2.68 -1.88 -14.73
C ILE A 162 -3.13 -3.32 -14.47
N ILE A 163 -2.16 -4.19 -14.23
CA ILE A 163 -2.37 -5.58 -13.81
C ILE A 163 -2.40 -5.59 -12.27
N ALA A 164 -3.61 -5.66 -11.71
CA ALA A 164 -3.82 -5.76 -10.27
C ALA A 164 -3.64 -7.21 -9.76
N GLY A 165 -3.73 -7.42 -8.45
CA GLY A 165 -3.66 -8.74 -7.83
C GLY A 165 -4.76 -9.72 -8.27
N THR A 166 -4.79 -10.92 -7.70
CA THR A 166 -5.72 -12.01 -8.09
C THR A 166 -7.13 -11.91 -7.49
N ILE A 167 -7.41 -10.84 -6.73
CA ILE A 167 -8.66 -10.68 -5.97
C ILE A 167 -9.47 -9.54 -6.58
N SER A 168 -10.73 -9.80 -6.93
CA SER A 168 -11.59 -8.83 -7.63
C SER A 168 -11.92 -7.59 -6.79
N SER A 169 -12.00 -7.70 -5.46
CA SER A 169 -12.17 -6.54 -4.57
C SER A 169 -10.95 -5.63 -4.55
N LEU A 170 -9.74 -6.19 -4.63
CA LEU A 170 -8.50 -5.42 -4.75
C LEU A 170 -8.44 -4.68 -6.09
N ARG A 171 -8.71 -5.40 -7.19
CA ARG A 171 -8.79 -4.81 -8.54
C ARG A 171 -9.81 -3.66 -8.59
N ARG A 172 -10.96 -3.81 -7.91
CA ARG A 172 -11.97 -2.75 -7.78
C ARG A 172 -11.41 -1.51 -7.09
N GLN A 173 -10.74 -1.66 -5.94
CA GLN A 173 -10.14 -0.53 -5.23
C GLN A 173 -9.10 0.18 -6.10
N THR A 174 -8.28 -0.57 -6.84
CA THR A 174 -7.35 0.02 -7.81
C THR A 174 -8.12 0.81 -8.87
N GLN A 175 -9.19 0.26 -9.44
CA GLN A 175 -10.03 0.98 -10.41
C GLN A 175 -10.63 2.26 -9.83
N GLU A 176 -11.15 2.26 -8.61
CA GLU A 176 -11.70 3.48 -7.96
C GLU A 176 -10.63 4.58 -7.79
N ARG A 177 -9.38 4.18 -7.51
CA ARG A 177 -8.24 5.10 -7.46
C ARG A 177 -7.87 5.63 -8.84
N ILE A 178 -7.92 4.80 -9.89
CA ILE A 178 -7.70 5.23 -11.28
C ILE A 178 -8.83 6.16 -11.76
N ASP A 179 -10.09 5.84 -11.43
CA ASP A 179 -11.26 6.66 -11.76
C ASP A 179 -11.13 8.07 -11.18
N SER A 180 -10.69 8.18 -9.92
CA SER A 180 -10.57 9.48 -9.22
C SER A 180 -9.27 10.22 -9.49
N GLY A 181 -8.15 9.52 -9.71
CA GLY A 181 -6.82 10.12 -9.84
C GLY A 181 -6.32 10.27 -11.28
N TYR A 182 -6.94 9.60 -12.25
CA TYR A 182 -6.49 9.61 -13.64
C TYR A 182 -7.62 9.82 -14.65
N ILE A 183 -8.73 9.08 -14.56
CA ILE A 183 -9.81 9.18 -15.58
C ILE A 183 -10.66 10.44 -15.35
N GLY A 184 -11.05 10.72 -14.10
CA GLY A 184 -11.90 11.86 -13.73
C GLY A 184 -13.41 11.58 -13.75
N ARG A 185 -13.83 10.32 -13.93
CA ARG A 185 -15.25 9.92 -13.94
C ARG A 185 -15.46 8.53 -13.38
N ASN A 186 -16.66 8.26 -12.89
CA ASN A 186 -17.05 6.94 -12.42
C ASN A 186 -17.18 5.97 -13.61
N SER A 187 -16.26 5.01 -13.71
CA SER A 187 -16.21 4.02 -14.79
C SER A 187 -17.46 3.12 -14.83
N SER A 188 -18.09 2.85 -13.69
CA SER A 188 -19.29 2.00 -13.62
C SER A 188 -20.51 2.71 -14.19
N ALA A 189 -20.72 3.97 -13.81
CA ALA A 189 -21.78 4.82 -14.34
C ALA A 189 -21.60 5.01 -15.85
N PHE A 190 -20.37 5.27 -16.30
CA PHE A 190 -20.08 5.45 -17.72
C PHE A 190 -20.37 4.19 -18.55
N ILE A 191 -19.88 3.02 -18.11
CA ILE A 191 -19.96 1.78 -18.90
C ILE A 191 -21.35 1.15 -18.86
N ARG A 192 -22.06 1.24 -17.73
CA ARG A 192 -23.33 0.53 -17.50
C ARG A 192 -24.56 1.43 -17.63
N GLU A 193 -24.50 2.62 -17.06
CA GLU A 193 -25.63 3.56 -16.98
C GLU A 193 -25.58 4.59 -18.12
N LYS A 194 -24.46 4.68 -18.84
CA LYS A 194 -24.18 5.70 -19.87
C LYS A 194 -24.23 7.12 -19.29
N GLU A 195 -23.90 7.26 -18.02
CA GLU A 195 -23.88 8.53 -17.31
C GLU A 195 -22.44 8.99 -17.09
N ASN A 196 -22.18 10.27 -17.34
CA ASN A 196 -20.87 10.87 -17.09
C ASN A 196 -20.81 11.51 -15.70
N LYS A 197 -20.66 10.67 -14.67
CA LYS A 197 -20.55 11.14 -13.28
C LYS A 197 -19.11 11.55 -12.96
N ILE A 198 -18.89 12.85 -12.76
CA ILE A 198 -17.59 13.43 -12.42
C ILE A 198 -17.08 12.91 -11.08
N LEU A 199 -15.77 12.63 -11.00
CA LEU A 199 -15.09 12.14 -9.82
C LEU A 199 -13.66 12.69 -9.76
N GLY A 200 -13.18 13.07 -8.57
CA GLY A 200 -11.76 13.39 -8.33
C GLY A 200 -11.18 14.44 -9.29
N VAL A 201 -10.18 14.05 -10.09
CA VAL A 201 -9.53 14.93 -11.08
C VAL A 201 -10.46 15.47 -12.17
N GLY A 202 -11.64 14.88 -12.37
CA GLY A 202 -12.62 15.38 -13.33
C GLY A 202 -13.25 16.72 -12.96
N ASN A 203 -13.03 17.21 -11.74
CA ASN A 203 -13.40 18.58 -11.34
C ASN A 203 -12.51 19.65 -12.00
N TYR A 204 -11.43 19.25 -12.69
CA TYR A 204 -10.51 20.13 -13.38
C TYR A 204 -10.55 19.82 -14.88
N ASN A 205 -10.93 20.83 -15.67
CA ASN A 205 -11.08 20.68 -17.12
C ASN A 205 -9.71 20.56 -17.80
N VAL A 206 -9.61 19.61 -18.73
CA VAL A 206 -8.43 19.36 -19.57
C VAL A 206 -8.88 18.99 -20.99
N GLY A 207 -7.98 19.09 -21.97
CA GLY A 207 -8.28 18.74 -23.36
C GLY A 207 -8.30 17.24 -23.64
N THR A 208 -7.57 16.46 -22.84
CA THR A 208 -7.41 15.01 -23.03
C THR A 208 -8.53 14.21 -22.38
N ASP A 209 -9.28 13.47 -23.20
CA ASP A 209 -10.33 12.55 -22.75
C ASP A 209 -9.79 11.11 -22.68
N ILE A 210 -9.91 10.47 -21.51
CA ILE A 210 -9.34 9.15 -21.21
C ILE A 210 -10.45 8.12 -21.12
N TYR A 211 -10.33 7.02 -21.87
CA TYR A 211 -11.34 5.98 -21.90
C TYR A 211 -10.92 4.76 -21.09
N SER A 212 -11.83 4.25 -20.26
CA SER A 212 -11.62 2.97 -19.57
C SER A 212 -12.48 1.88 -20.19
N LEU A 213 -11.90 0.70 -20.37
CA LEU A 213 -12.59 -0.52 -20.83
C LEU A 213 -12.83 -1.52 -19.69
N THR A 214 -12.57 -1.08 -18.45
CA THR A 214 -12.85 -1.78 -17.20
C THR A 214 -13.63 -0.84 -16.28
N SER A 215 -14.38 -1.37 -15.31
CA SER A 215 -15.19 -0.55 -14.39
C SER A 215 -15.06 -0.99 -12.95
N ALA A 216 -15.36 -0.10 -12.00
CA ALA A 216 -15.38 -0.43 -10.58
C ALA A 216 -16.58 -1.32 -10.17
N TYR A 217 -17.43 -1.73 -11.12
CA TYR A 217 -18.61 -2.52 -10.81
C TYR A 217 -18.23 -3.90 -10.28
N TYR A 218 -18.84 -4.28 -9.16
CA TYR A 218 -18.58 -5.56 -8.50
C TYR A 218 -19.82 -5.99 -7.74
N LYS A 219 -20.34 -7.20 -8.06
CA LYS A 219 -21.43 -7.81 -7.30
C LYS A 219 -21.01 -9.14 -6.72
N SER A 220 -20.47 -10.03 -7.56
CA SER A 220 -20.17 -11.38 -7.12
C SER A 220 -19.02 -12.08 -7.84
N GLY A 221 -18.45 -11.46 -8.90
CA GLY A 221 -17.39 -12.03 -9.71
C GLY A 221 -16.53 -10.95 -10.37
N ASP A 222 -16.35 -11.08 -11.69
CA ASP A 222 -15.44 -10.24 -12.49
C ASP A 222 -16.22 -9.28 -13.40
N GLU A 223 -17.41 -8.84 -12.98
CA GLU A 223 -18.35 -8.11 -13.83
C GLU A 223 -17.83 -6.74 -14.29
N GLY A 224 -16.93 -6.13 -13.51
CA GLY A 224 -16.24 -4.90 -13.88
C GLY A 224 -14.87 -5.10 -14.53
N ASP A 225 -14.40 -6.34 -14.69
CA ASP A 225 -13.12 -6.62 -15.34
C ASP A 225 -13.28 -6.62 -16.88
N PHE A 226 -12.17 -6.78 -17.60
CA PHE A 226 -12.16 -6.65 -19.05
C PHE A 226 -13.00 -7.76 -19.74
N SER A 227 -13.87 -7.34 -20.65
CA SER A 227 -14.61 -8.22 -21.53
C SER A 227 -14.69 -7.66 -22.94
N GLN A 228 -14.53 -8.53 -23.95
CA GLN A 228 -14.62 -8.12 -25.35
C GLN A 228 -16.00 -7.58 -25.71
N SER A 229 -17.07 -8.04 -25.05
CA SER A 229 -18.43 -7.54 -25.29
C SER A 229 -18.57 -6.06 -24.91
N VAL A 230 -17.99 -5.64 -23.78
CA VAL A 230 -17.96 -4.23 -23.38
C VAL A 230 -17.07 -3.42 -24.32
N ALA A 231 -15.88 -3.92 -24.65
CA ALA A 231 -14.97 -3.23 -25.55
C ALA A 231 -15.57 -3.00 -26.95
N ASN A 232 -16.18 -4.03 -27.53
CA ASN A 232 -16.85 -3.94 -28.84
C ASN A 232 -18.07 -3.02 -28.81
N ARG A 233 -18.80 -2.96 -27.68
CA ARG A 233 -19.93 -2.03 -27.51
C ARG A 233 -19.49 -0.58 -27.46
N LEU A 234 -18.37 -0.30 -26.78
CA LEU A 234 -17.84 1.07 -26.67
C LEU A 234 -17.13 1.52 -27.94
N ASN A 235 -16.58 0.57 -28.72
CA ASN A 235 -15.96 0.78 -30.03
C ASN A 235 -14.95 1.94 -30.05
N ILE A 236 -14.06 1.96 -29.07
CA ILE A 236 -13.09 3.02 -28.87
C ILE A 236 -11.83 2.71 -29.69
N PRO A 237 -11.42 3.58 -30.63
CA PRO A 237 -10.26 3.34 -31.46
C PRO A 237 -8.97 3.41 -30.63
N ILE A 238 -8.11 2.41 -30.76
CA ILE A 238 -6.81 2.40 -30.10
C ILE A 238 -5.91 3.46 -30.76
N GLY A 239 -5.25 4.26 -29.92
CA GLY A 239 -4.21 5.18 -30.34
C GLY A 239 -4.65 6.60 -30.72
N LYS A 240 -5.96 6.89 -30.75
CA LYS A 240 -6.49 8.26 -30.90
C LYS A 240 -6.59 8.98 -29.55
N ASN A 241 -7.30 8.37 -28.61
CA ASN A 241 -7.41 8.83 -27.23
C ASN A 241 -6.71 7.82 -26.32
N PRO A 242 -6.17 8.24 -25.16
CA PRO A 242 -5.60 7.33 -24.20
C PRO A 242 -6.63 6.31 -23.70
N ILE A 243 -6.25 5.04 -23.66
CA ILE A 243 -7.09 3.95 -23.15
C ILE A 243 -6.44 3.33 -21.92
N VAL A 244 -7.24 3.06 -20.89
CA VAL A 244 -6.80 2.44 -19.64
C VAL A 244 -7.58 1.18 -19.28
N PHE A 245 -6.83 0.19 -18.79
CA PHE A 245 -7.35 -1.09 -18.31
C PHE A 245 -6.87 -1.33 -16.89
N VAL A 246 -7.76 -1.72 -16.00
CA VAL A 246 -7.41 -2.25 -14.67
C VAL A 246 -7.90 -3.69 -14.58
N ILE A 247 -6.99 -4.64 -14.79
CA ILE A 247 -7.31 -6.06 -14.95
C ILE A 247 -6.77 -6.91 -13.81
N LYS A 248 -7.43 -8.03 -13.55
CA LYS A 248 -6.92 -9.06 -12.62
C LYS A 248 -5.86 -9.95 -13.27
N LYS A 249 -4.93 -10.49 -12.47
CA LYS A 249 -4.07 -11.64 -12.81
C LYS A 249 -4.90 -12.93 -13.00
N ASN A 250 -5.63 -13.01 -14.10
CA ASN A 250 -6.56 -14.10 -14.40
C ASN A 250 -6.40 -14.58 -15.85
N LYS A 251 -6.40 -15.91 -16.02
CA LYS A 251 -6.23 -16.56 -17.33
C LYS A 251 -7.22 -16.02 -18.37
N SER A 252 -8.52 -16.10 -18.08
CA SER A 252 -9.55 -15.74 -19.05
C SER A 252 -9.55 -14.26 -19.41
N ILE A 253 -9.30 -13.39 -18.43
CA ILE A 253 -9.19 -11.94 -18.65
C ILE A 253 -8.01 -11.60 -19.55
N LEU A 254 -6.82 -12.15 -19.26
CA LEU A 254 -5.62 -11.93 -20.06
C LEU A 254 -5.78 -12.50 -21.48
N GLU A 255 -6.32 -13.72 -21.62
CA GLU A 255 -6.59 -14.33 -22.93
C GLU A 255 -7.56 -13.47 -23.76
N ASN A 256 -8.61 -12.92 -23.14
CA ASN A 256 -9.56 -12.05 -23.82
C ASN A 256 -8.90 -10.74 -24.25
N LEU A 257 -8.02 -10.16 -23.44
CA LEU A 257 -7.34 -8.90 -23.73
C LEU A 257 -6.31 -9.05 -24.86
N ILE A 258 -5.48 -10.09 -24.81
CA ILE A 258 -4.52 -10.48 -25.85
C ILE A 258 -5.25 -10.66 -27.19
N ASP A 259 -6.33 -11.45 -27.18
CA ASP A 259 -7.12 -11.71 -28.39
C ASP A 259 -7.77 -10.42 -28.93
N TRP A 260 -8.20 -9.50 -28.07
CA TRP A 260 -8.78 -8.22 -28.49
C TRP A 260 -7.74 -7.30 -29.16
N PHE A 261 -6.57 -7.10 -28.53
CA PHE A 261 -5.50 -6.31 -29.15
C PHE A 261 -5.02 -6.90 -30.47
N SER A 262 -4.98 -8.22 -30.60
CA SER A 262 -4.56 -8.91 -31.84
C SER A 262 -5.50 -8.69 -33.03
N LYS A 263 -6.66 -8.06 -32.84
CA LYS A 263 -7.65 -7.75 -33.88
C LYS A 263 -7.65 -6.28 -34.29
N ASP A 264 -6.79 -5.45 -33.68
CA ASP A 264 -6.72 -4.04 -34.02
C ASP A 264 -6.18 -3.81 -35.44
N VAL A 265 -6.61 -2.72 -36.07
CA VAL A 265 -6.25 -2.36 -37.45
C VAL A 265 -4.76 -2.08 -37.63
N ASN A 266 -4.05 -1.67 -36.57
CA ASN A 266 -2.60 -1.41 -36.60
C ASN A 266 -1.78 -2.67 -36.27
N THR A 267 -2.41 -3.84 -36.24
CA THR A 267 -1.73 -5.11 -35.96
C THR A 267 -1.08 -5.65 -37.23
N ILE A 268 0.22 -5.92 -37.17
CA ILE A 268 1.00 -6.52 -38.25
C ILE A 268 1.61 -7.83 -37.74
N TYR A 269 1.70 -8.86 -38.59
CA TYR A 269 2.36 -10.11 -38.24
C TYR A 269 3.88 -9.98 -38.42
N VAL A 270 4.63 -10.17 -37.34
CA VAL A 270 6.10 -10.23 -37.32
C VAL A 270 6.50 -11.56 -36.72
N ASP A 271 7.37 -12.33 -37.38
CA ASP A 271 7.80 -13.67 -36.94
C ASP A 271 6.64 -14.62 -36.57
N GLY A 272 5.54 -14.54 -37.33
CA GLY A 272 4.35 -15.38 -37.11
C GLY A 272 3.51 -15.01 -35.89
N THR A 273 3.78 -13.88 -35.23
CA THR A 273 2.98 -13.36 -34.10
C THR A 273 2.39 -11.98 -34.42
N PRO A 274 1.15 -11.68 -34.00
CA PRO A 274 0.58 -10.33 -34.16
C PRO A 274 1.30 -9.33 -33.25
N LYS A 275 1.70 -8.19 -33.82
CA LYS A 275 2.26 -7.04 -33.09
C LYS A 275 1.51 -5.75 -33.42
N LEU A 276 1.20 -4.97 -32.39
CA LEU A 276 0.55 -3.67 -32.48
C LEU A 276 1.60 -2.57 -32.62
N PHE A 277 1.55 -1.84 -33.73
CA PHE A 277 2.47 -0.75 -34.06
C PHE A 277 1.90 0.62 -33.70
N ASP A 278 2.79 1.60 -33.49
CA ASP A 278 2.47 3.01 -33.23
C ASP A 278 1.54 3.26 -32.02
N VAL A 279 1.55 2.33 -31.07
CA VAL A 279 0.80 2.40 -29.81
C VAL A 279 1.77 2.19 -28.64
N PRO A 280 2.50 3.24 -28.21
CA PRO A 280 3.31 3.19 -27.00
C PRO A 280 2.47 2.82 -25.79
N ALA A 281 2.82 1.69 -25.16
CA ALA A 281 2.08 1.12 -24.04
C ALA A 281 2.89 1.16 -22.73
N LEU A 282 2.24 1.59 -21.65
CA LEU A 282 2.76 1.50 -20.30
C LEU A 282 2.00 0.42 -19.54
N ILE A 283 2.71 -0.61 -19.09
CA ILE A 283 2.15 -1.74 -18.35
C ILE A 283 2.68 -1.70 -16.92
N ILE A 284 1.77 -1.60 -15.96
CA ILE A 284 2.07 -1.58 -14.53
C ILE A 284 1.63 -2.91 -13.94
N ASP A 285 2.53 -3.65 -13.30
CA ASP A 285 2.20 -4.84 -12.52
C ASP A 285 2.19 -4.50 -11.02
N ASP A 286 0.99 -4.40 -10.43
CA ASP A 286 0.82 -4.15 -9.00
C ASP A 286 0.94 -5.47 -8.24
N GLU A 287 1.67 -5.47 -7.12
CA GLU A 287 2.11 -6.68 -6.41
C GLU A 287 2.86 -7.63 -7.35
N ALA A 288 3.89 -7.12 -8.04
CA ALA A 288 4.65 -7.86 -9.06
C ALA A 288 5.35 -9.14 -8.55
N ASP A 289 5.46 -9.31 -7.24
CA ASP A 289 5.97 -10.53 -6.58
C ASP A 289 4.94 -11.66 -6.56
N ALA A 290 3.66 -11.34 -6.74
CA ALA A 290 2.54 -12.27 -6.65
C ALA A 290 2.00 -12.67 -8.04
N ALA A 291 1.95 -13.98 -8.29
CA ALA A 291 1.36 -14.66 -9.46
C ALA A 291 1.97 -14.38 -10.84
N SER A 292 2.65 -13.24 -11.07
CA SER A 292 3.31 -12.92 -12.34
C SER A 292 4.68 -13.58 -12.52
N VAL A 293 5.42 -13.82 -11.43
CA VAL A 293 6.71 -14.53 -11.43
C VAL A 293 6.54 -16.00 -11.85
N ASN A 294 7.38 -16.48 -12.77
CA ASN A 294 7.42 -17.90 -13.12
C ASN A 294 8.02 -18.72 -11.98
N ALA A 295 7.28 -19.71 -11.49
CA ALA A 295 7.69 -20.55 -10.37
C ALA A 295 8.06 -21.98 -10.83
N SER A 296 8.76 -22.10 -11.97
CA SER A 296 9.24 -23.39 -12.48
C SER A 296 10.76 -23.43 -12.56
N LYS A 297 11.32 -24.65 -12.41
CA LYS A 297 12.76 -24.94 -12.54
C LYS A 297 13.24 -24.84 -13.98
N ASP A 298 12.35 -25.17 -14.92
CA ASP A 298 12.67 -25.22 -16.34
C ASP A 298 12.15 -23.96 -17.02
N ILE A 299 13.04 -23.27 -17.73
CA ILE A 299 12.70 -22.09 -18.54
C ILE A 299 11.65 -22.39 -19.63
N ASN A 300 11.47 -23.67 -19.98
CA ASN A 300 10.46 -24.14 -20.93
C ASN A 300 9.09 -24.44 -20.27
N ASP A 301 9.04 -24.68 -18.96
CA ASP A 301 7.76 -24.88 -18.23
C ASP A 301 7.25 -23.55 -17.67
N ILE A 302 6.51 -22.82 -18.50
CA ILE A 302 6.00 -21.49 -18.16
C ILE A 302 4.59 -21.56 -17.57
N LYS A 303 4.44 -21.11 -16.32
CA LYS A 303 3.12 -21.02 -15.66
C LYS A 303 2.17 -20.08 -16.39
N THR A 304 0.88 -20.39 -16.32
CA THR A 304 -0.17 -19.75 -17.13
C THR A 304 -0.21 -18.22 -17.06
N ILE A 305 -0.14 -17.64 -15.86
CA ILE A 305 -0.21 -16.17 -15.74
C ILE A 305 1.06 -15.51 -16.29
N ASN A 306 2.24 -15.98 -15.91
CA ASN A 306 3.51 -15.50 -16.46
C ASN A 306 3.54 -15.59 -17.99
N ARG A 307 3.17 -16.74 -18.56
CA ARG A 307 3.06 -16.95 -20.01
C ARG A 307 2.18 -15.90 -20.68
N LEU A 308 1.00 -15.64 -20.12
CA LEU A 308 0.05 -14.69 -20.69
C LEU A 308 0.53 -13.24 -20.58
N ILE A 309 1.18 -12.84 -19.47
CA ILE A 309 1.77 -11.50 -19.33
C ILE A 309 2.90 -11.31 -20.35
N ARG A 310 3.82 -12.28 -20.47
CA ARG A 310 4.91 -12.26 -21.46
C ARG A 310 4.38 -12.21 -22.90
N THR A 311 3.27 -12.90 -23.17
CA THR A 311 2.59 -12.86 -24.48
C THR A 311 1.95 -11.49 -24.73
N LEU A 312 1.29 -10.91 -23.71
CA LEU A 312 0.69 -9.58 -23.79
C LEU A 312 1.74 -8.50 -24.08
N LEU A 313 2.87 -8.51 -23.37
CA LEU A 313 3.97 -7.57 -23.62
C LEU A 313 4.52 -7.72 -25.05
N ASN A 314 4.67 -8.95 -25.53
CA ASN A 314 5.19 -9.20 -26.88
C ASN A 314 4.23 -8.76 -28.01
N ILE A 315 2.94 -8.57 -27.74
CA ILE A 315 2.00 -7.97 -28.72
C ILE A 315 2.37 -6.52 -28.99
N PHE A 316 2.85 -5.76 -28.01
CA PHE A 316 3.17 -4.36 -28.24
C PHE A 316 4.57 -4.21 -28.85
N ASN A 317 4.66 -3.56 -30.00
CA ASN A 317 5.96 -3.18 -30.58
C ASN A 317 6.72 -2.17 -29.71
N GLN A 318 5.98 -1.39 -28.93
CA GLN A 318 6.47 -0.29 -28.11
C GLN A 318 5.88 -0.42 -26.72
N ASN A 319 6.62 -1.03 -25.78
CA ASN A 319 6.14 -1.23 -24.42
C ASN A 319 7.18 -0.96 -23.32
N THR A 320 6.68 -0.42 -22.21
CA THR A 320 7.41 -0.30 -20.96
C THR A 320 6.63 -1.02 -19.88
N PHE A 321 7.23 -2.05 -19.29
CA PHE A 321 6.72 -2.81 -18.16
C PHE A 321 7.39 -2.36 -16.87
N ILE A 322 6.59 -2.06 -15.84
CA ILE A 322 7.09 -1.69 -14.52
C ILE A 322 6.39 -2.52 -13.46
N GLY A 323 7.17 -3.34 -12.76
CA GLY A 323 6.70 -4.05 -11.57
C GLY A 323 6.70 -3.13 -10.34
N TYR A 324 5.58 -3.00 -9.64
CA TYR A 324 5.50 -2.32 -8.35
C TYR A 324 5.38 -3.37 -7.23
N THR A 325 6.28 -3.31 -6.25
CA THR A 325 6.27 -4.27 -5.14
C THR A 325 6.84 -3.70 -3.85
N ALA A 326 6.48 -4.33 -2.72
CA ALA A 326 7.16 -4.14 -1.44
C ALA A 326 8.28 -5.15 -1.20
N THR A 327 8.19 -6.32 -1.82
CA THR A 327 8.99 -7.50 -1.53
C THR A 327 9.55 -8.03 -2.85
N PRO A 328 10.63 -7.44 -3.36
CA PRO A 328 11.11 -7.71 -4.72
C PRO A 328 11.87 -9.03 -4.85
N TYR A 329 12.05 -9.82 -3.79
CA TYR A 329 12.80 -11.09 -3.80
C TYR A 329 12.44 -11.96 -5.00
N ALA A 330 11.16 -12.30 -5.13
CA ALA A 330 10.68 -13.14 -6.22
C ALA A 330 10.95 -12.58 -7.62
N ASN A 331 10.98 -11.25 -7.77
CA ASN A 331 11.27 -10.58 -9.04
C ASN A 331 12.75 -10.62 -9.41
N LEU A 332 13.62 -10.55 -8.40
CA LEU A 332 15.08 -10.57 -8.55
C LEU A 332 15.62 -11.98 -8.82
N PHE A 333 14.87 -13.03 -8.43
CA PHE A 333 15.17 -14.43 -8.76
C PHE A 333 14.64 -14.90 -10.11
N ILE A 334 14.01 -14.03 -10.92
CA ILE A 334 13.58 -14.39 -12.28
C ILE A 334 14.81 -14.68 -13.14
N SER A 335 14.80 -15.79 -13.87
CA SER A 335 15.84 -16.13 -14.85
C SER A 335 16.01 -15.00 -15.87
N GLN A 336 17.26 -14.63 -16.13
CA GLN A 336 17.59 -13.70 -17.22
C GLN A 336 17.60 -14.42 -18.58
N ASP A 337 17.70 -15.76 -18.58
CA ASP A 337 17.63 -16.59 -19.78
C ASP A 337 16.18 -16.92 -20.13
N TYR A 338 15.86 -16.91 -21.42
CA TYR A 338 14.56 -17.30 -21.94
C TYR A 338 14.69 -17.99 -23.30
N ASN A 339 13.72 -18.85 -23.63
CA ASN A 339 13.66 -19.52 -24.92
C ASN A 339 12.79 -18.73 -25.89
N GLU A 340 13.42 -18.19 -26.94
CA GLU A 340 12.79 -17.38 -27.99
C GLU A 340 11.79 -18.16 -28.85
N GLU A 341 11.95 -19.47 -28.99
CA GLU A 341 11.10 -20.32 -29.84
C GLU A 341 9.76 -20.68 -29.18
N LEU A 342 9.56 -20.30 -27.91
CA LEU A 342 8.36 -20.66 -27.17
C LEU A 342 7.13 -19.93 -27.73
N THR A 343 6.08 -20.72 -27.95
CA THR A 343 4.81 -20.24 -28.48
C THR A 343 3.64 -20.75 -27.65
N THR A 344 2.52 -20.04 -27.71
CA THR A 344 1.28 -20.43 -27.04
C THR A 344 0.07 -20.21 -27.94
N THR A 345 -0.96 -21.03 -27.75
CA THR A 345 -2.22 -20.88 -28.49
C THR A 345 -3.28 -20.26 -27.58
N ILE A 346 -3.81 -19.11 -27.99
CA ILE A 346 -4.87 -18.38 -27.29
C ILE A 346 -6.01 -18.16 -28.28
N LYS A 347 -7.22 -18.59 -27.93
CA LYS A 347 -8.44 -18.42 -28.77
C LYS A 347 -8.22 -18.82 -30.25
N ASN A 348 -7.55 -19.96 -30.47
CA ASN A 348 -7.22 -20.53 -31.79
C ASN A 348 -6.19 -19.74 -32.63
N ARG A 349 -5.44 -18.81 -32.02
CA ARG A 349 -4.32 -18.10 -32.65
C ARG A 349 -3.02 -18.44 -31.93
N LYS A 350 -1.93 -18.60 -32.68
CA LYS A 350 -0.59 -18.85 -32.15
C LYS A 350 0.12 -17.53 -31.88
N TYR A 351 0.77 -17.41 -30.72
CA TYR A 351 1.51 -16.24 -30.29
C TYR A 351 2.90 -16.65 -29.84
N LYS A 352 3.89 -15.79 -30.07
CA LYS A 352 5.24 -15.95 -29.51
C LYS A 352 5.24 -15.44 -28.07
N ILE A 353 5.86 -16.19 -27.16
CA ILE A 353 6.01 -15.80 -25.76
C ILE A 353 7.27 -14.93 -25.68
N GLY A 354 7.14 -13.68 -25.19
CA GLY A 354 8.27 -12.75 -25.06
C GLY A 354 9.25 -13.12 -23.93
N GLU A 355 10.23 -12.25 -23.68
CA GLU A 355 11.19 -12.36 -22.57
C GLU A 355 10.49 -12.49 -21.21
N ASP A 356 11.21 -12.92 -20.16
CA ASP A 356 10.68 -12.97 -18.79
C ASP A 356 10.75 -11.62 -18.06
N LEU A 357 10.04 -11.48 -16.95
CA LEU A 357 9.72 -10.21 -16.29
C LEU A 357 10.83 -9.65 -15.39
N PHE A 358 12.07 -10.14 -15.53
CA PHE A 358 13.21 -9.63 -14.77
C PHE A 358 13.40 -8.12 -15.06
N PRO A 359 13.58 -7.26 -14.04
CA PRO A 359 13.70 -5.81 -14.21
C PRO A 359 15.09 -5.42 -14.72
N ARG A 360 15.39 -5.84 -15.96
CA ARG A 360 16.73 -5.78 -16.56
C ARG A 360 17.23 -4.36 -16.82
N ASP A 361 16.32 -3.41 -17.00
CA ASP A 361 16.65 -2.06 -17.47
C ASP A 361 16.82 -1.06 -16.32
N PHE A 362 15.98 -1.15 -15.28
CA PHE A 362 16.11 -0.32 -14.08
C PHE A 362 15.40 -0.89 -12.85
N ILE A 363 15.94 -0.59 -11.67
CA ILE A 363 15.32 -0.81 -10.36
C ILE A 363 15.37 0.51 -9.60
N ILE A 364 14.20 0.98 -9.16
CA ILE A 364 14.04 2.23 -8.42
C ILE A 364 13.60 1.88 -7.00
N ASN A 365 14.44 2.18 -6.02
CA ASN A 365 14.12 2.01 -4.61
C ASN A 365 13.56 3.32 -4.04
N LEU A 366 12.28 3.31 -3.66
CA LEU A 366 11.60 4.41 -2.98
C LEU A 366 11.82 4.27 -1.46
N LYS A 367 12.72 5.08 -0.91
CA LYS A 367 12.88 5.19 0.55
C LYS A 367 11.67 5.89 1.13
N ALA A 368 11.17 5.38 2.25
CA ALA A 368 10.01 5.97 2.91
C ALA A 368 10.42 7.27 3.62
N PRO A 369 9.52 8.26 3.71
CA PRO A 369 9.73 9.45 4.53
C PRO A 369 9.99 9.10 6.01
N THR A 370 10.63 9.99 6.76
CA THR A 370 10.99 9.74 8.17
C THR A 370 9.77 9.51 9.07
N ASN A 371 8.63 10.11 8.74
CA ASN A 371 7.38 9.97 9.49
C ASN A 371 6.60 8.67 9.18
N TYR A 372 7.06 7.85 8.24
CA TYR A 372 6.46 6.55 7.95
C TYR A 372 6.94 5.49 8.96
N ILE A 373 5.99 4.75 9.54
CA ILE A 373 6.28 3.66 10.47
C ILE A 373 6.36 2.33 9.71
N GLY A 374 7.59 1.89 9.43
CA GLY A 374 7.90 0.64 8.74
C GLY A 374 8.32 -0.50 9.67
N ALA A 375 8.64 -1.65 9.07
CA ALA A 375 9.09 -2.83 9.80
C ALA A 375 10.38 -2.57 10.59
N ALA A 376 11.33 -1.84 10.01
CA ALA A 376 12.56 -1.37 10.67
C ALA A 376 12.30 -0.64 12.00
N LYS A 377 11.26 0.19 12.08
CA LYS A 377 10.92 0.91 13.32
C LYS A 377 10.21 0.02 14.33
N ILE A 378 9.33 -0.87 13.86
CA ILE A 378 8.49 -1.66 14.76
C ILE A 378 9.25 -2.83 15.37
N PHE A 379 10.08 -3.49 14.58
CA PHE A 379 10.77 -4.72 14.99
C PHE A 379 12.25 -4.53 15.27
N GLY A 380 12.81 -3.36 14.90
CA GLY A 380 14.24 -3.16 14.90
C GLY A 380 14.94 -4.08 13.91
N TYR A 381 16.27 -3.97 13.85
CA TYR A 381 17.15 -4.97 13.26
C TYR A 381 18.58 -4.71 13.73
N GLU A 382 19.33 -5.80 13.91
CA GLU A 382 20.76 -5.75 14.16
C GLU A 382 21.52 -5.58 12.85
N ASN A 383 22.60 -4.78 12.88
CA ASN A 383 23.50 -4.64 11.75
C ASN A 383 24.95 -4.91 12.20
N ALA A 384 25.77 -5.44 11.29
CA ALA A 384 27.19 -5.65 11.54
C ALA A 384 27.93 -4.34 11.85
N ASN A 385 27.44 -3.22 11.32
CA ASN A 385 27.84 -1.89 11.77
C ASN A 385 26.91 -1.42 12.90
N PRO A 386 27.39 -1.26 14.15
CA PRO A 386 26.56 -0.84 15.29
C PRO A 386 25.82 0.48 15.08
N GLU A 387 26.36 1.40 14.27
CA GLU A 387 25.71 2.69 13.97
C GLU A 387 24.46 2.55 13.09
N LEU A 388 24.31 1.42 12.39
CA LEU A 388 23.17 1.12 11.52
C LEU A 388 22.13 0.22 12.18
N THR A 389 22.40 -0.27 13.39
CA THR A 389 21.44 -1.03 14.21
C THR A 389 20.29 -0.12 14.59
N LYS A 390 19.06 -0.64 14.50
CA LYS A 390 17.86 0.08 14.93
C LYS A 390 17.15 -0.70 16.02
N GLU A 391 16.92 -0.04 17.14
CA GLU A 391 16.09 -0.56 18.21
C GLU A 391 14.61 -0.54 17.82
N PRO A 392 13.81 -1.54 18.24
CA PRO A 392 12.37 -1.55 18.04
C PRO A 392 11.69 -0.46 18.88
N LEU A 393 10.61 0.11 18.35
CA LEU A 393 9.66 0.90 19.13
C LEU A 393 9.03 0.04 20.23
N ASP A 394 8.83 0.63 21.42
CA ASP A 394 8.17 0.00 22.57
C ASP A 394 6.65 -0.15 22.39
N ILE A 395 6.24 -0.85 21.33
CA ILE A 395 4.83 -1.16 21.03
C ILE A 395 4.55 -2.66 21.06
N PHE A 396 5.58 -3.50 21.18
CA PHE A 396 5.45 -4.95 21.23
C PHE A 396 5.02 -5.42 22.62
N ARG A 397 4.03 -6.31 22.67
CA ARG A 397 3.54 -6.97 23.89
C ARG A 397 3.49 -8.47 23.64
N GLU A 398 4.34 -9.22 24.34
CA GLU A 398 4.41 -10.68 24.19
C GLU A 398 3.11 -11.35 24.65
N ILE A 399 2.67 -12.39 23.92
CA ILE A 399 1.53 -13.24 24.31
C ILE A 399 1.94 -14.71 24.30
N ASN A 400 1.63 -15.41 25.40
CA ASN A 400 1.94 -16.84 25.61
C ASN A 400 0.75 -17.63 26.20
N ASP A 401 -0.38 -16.98 26.45
CA ASP A 401 -1.56 -17.49 27.16
C ASP A 401 -2.71 -17.85 26.20
N TYR A 402 -2.47 -17.83 24.89
CA TYR A 402 -3.53 -17.97 23.89
C TYR A 402 -3.87 -19.43 23.58
N ASP A 403 -3.02 -20.41 23.90
CA ASP A 403 -3.22 -21.84 23.57
C ASP A 403 -3.24 -22.71 24.84
N PRO A 404 -4.41 -23.19 25.32
CA PRO A 404 -5.78 -22.87 24.89
C PRO A 404 -6.19 -21.42 25.27
N PRO A 405 -7.28 -20.85 24.72
CA PRO A 405 -8.36 -21.43 23.91
C PRO A 405 -8.19 -21.36 22.38
N PHE A 406 -7.17 -20.64 21.90
CA PHE A 406 -6.81 -20.50 20.49
C PHE A 406 -5.69 -21.48 20.13
N PHE A 407 -6.05 -22.71 19.79
CA PHE A 407 -5.06 -23.75 19.45
C PHE A 407 -4.03 -23.28 18.42
N ARG A 408 -2.74 -23.39 18.75
CA ARG A 408 -1.63 -22.99 17.88
C ARG A 408 -1.67 -23.69 16.52
N THR A 409 -2.15 -24.94 16.50
CA THR A 409 -2.36 -25.70 15.26
C THR A 409 -3.76 -26.29 15.21
N ILE A 410 -4.52 -25.89 14.19
CA ILE A 410 -5.84 -26.48 13.92
C ILE A 410 -5.66 -27.74 13.06
N LYS A 411 -5.92 -28.90 13.66
CA LYS A 411 -5.93 -30.25 13.05
C LYS A 411 -7.36 -30.74 12.85
N ARG A 412 -7.51 -31.90 12.18
CA ARG A 412 -8.84 -32.51 11.95
C ARG A 412 -9.60 -32.80 13.24
N GLU A 413 -8.89 -33.13 14.32
CA GLU A 413 -9.45 -33.49 15.63
C GLU A 413 -9.99 -32.26 16.39
N ASN A 414 -9.28 -31.13 16.37
CA ASN A 414 -9.64 -29.95 17.18
C ASN A 414 -10.35 -28.84 16.39
N LYS A 415 -10.46 -28.93 15.05
CA LYS A 415 -11.11 -27.89 14.21
C LYS A 415 -12.53 -27.51 14.61
N ASN A 416 -13.25 -28.41 15.28
CA ASN A 416 -14.62 -28.23 15.72
C ASN A 416 -14.74 -27.79 17.19
N ILE A 417 -13.63 -27.80 17.94
CA ILE A 417 -13.59 -27.36 19.34
C ILE A 417 -13.43 -25.84 19.31
N LEU A 418 -14.55 -25.13 19.40
CA LEU A 418 -14.57 -23.68 19.33
C LEU A 418 -14.15 -23.07 20.68
N PRO A 419 -13.55 -21.87 20.69
CA PRO A 419 -13.14 -21.21 21.93
C PRO A 419 -14.36 -20.85 22.78
N GLU A 420 -14.24 -21.07 24.10
CA GLU A 420 -15.28 -20.78 25.09
C GLU A 420 -15.09 -19.43 25.78
N TYR A 421 -13.85 -18.96 25.89
CA TYR A 421 -13.47 -17.69 26.52
C TYR A 421 -12.39 -16.97 25.70
N LEU A 422 -12.11 -15.71 26.04
CA LEU A 422 -10.99 -14.94 25.47
C LEU A 422 -9.77 -15.09 26.38
N PRO A 423 -8.55 -15.28 25.84
CA PRO A 423 -7.34 -15.24 26.64
C PRO A 423 -7.18 -13.90 27.38
N PRO A 424 -6.61 -13.87 28.60
CA PRO A 424 -6.32 -12.64 29.32
C PRO A 424 -5.56 -11.60 28.50
N SER A 425 -4.61 -12.00 27.66
CA SER A 425 -3.88 -11.11 26.76
C SER A 425 -4.79 -10.42 25.73
N LEU A 426 -5.82 -11.12 25.23
CA LEU A 426 -6.78 -10.53 24.31
C LEU A 426 -7.73 -9.57 25.03
N GLU A 427 -8.15 -9.90 26.26
CA GLU A 427 -8.91 -8.95 27.09
C GLU A 427 -8.10 -7.68 27.38
N ARG A 428 -6.81 -7.81 27.73
CA ARG A 428 -5.89 -6.68 27.88
C ARG A 428 -5.77 -5.88 26.60
N ALA A 429 -5.65 -6.53 25.43
CA ALA A 429 -5.60 -5.85 24.14
C ALA A 429 -6.88 -5.06 23.83
N ILE A 430 -8.06 -5.60 24.20
CA ILE A 430 -9.34 -4.89 24.07
C ILE A 430 -9.36 -3.65 24.96
N LYS A 431 -8.93 -3.76 26.23
CA LYS A 431 -8.79 -2.61 27.15
C LYS A 431 -7.84 -1.54 26.58
N SER A 432 -6.70 -1.95 26.04
CA SER A 432 -5.77 -1.05 25.34
C SER A 432 -6.41 -0.34 24.15
N PHE A 433 -7.29 -1.02 23.40
CA PHE A 433 -8.00 -0.37 22.30
C PHE A 433 -9.00 0.70 22.78
N ILE A 434 -9.70 0.44 23.89
CA ILE A 434 -10.60 1.42 24.52
C ILE A 434 -9.81 2.66 24.97
N LEU A 435 -8.71 2.47 25.69
CA LEU A 435 -7.81 3.56 26.13
C LEU A 435 -7.27 4.35 24.93
N THR A 436 -6.86 3.65 23.87
CA THR A 436 -6.37 4.30 22.65
C THR A 436 -7.44 5.18 22.01
N CYS A 437 -8.68 4.69 21.91
CA CYS A 437 -9.79 5.48 21.39
C CYS A 437 -10.04 6.73 22.26
N ALA A 438 -10.02 6.60 23.59
CA ALA A 438 -10.21 7.72 24.50
C ALA A 438 -9.09 8.77 24.38
N ILE A 439 -7.82 8.35 24.40
CA ILE A 439 -6.68 9.28 24.29
C ILE A 439 -6.68 9.98 22.92
N ARG A 440 -7.00 9.26 21.84
CA ARG A 440 -7.13 9.87 20.51
C ARG A 440 -8.22 10.95 20.47
N ARG A 441 -9.34 10.75 21.18
CA ARG A 441 -10.38 11.79 21.33
C ARG A 441 -9.86 13.01 22.09
N VAL A 442 -9.13 12.82 23.19
CA VAL A 442 -8.47 13.92 23.92
C VAL A 442 -7.51 14.72 23.02
N ARG A 443 -6.90 14.07 22.02
CA ARG A 443 -6.03 14.71 21.01
C ARG A 443 -6.79 15.35 19.83
N GLY A 444 -8.11 15.39 19.85
CA GLY A 444 -8.93 15.97 18.77
C GLY A 444 -9.19 15.03 17.58
N HIS A 445 -8.90 13.73 17.70
CA HIS A 445 -9.17 12.74 16.64
C HIS A 445 -10.57 12.12 16.75
N GLU A 446 -11.59 12.90 17.09
CA GLU A 446 -12.95 12.41 17.35
C GLU A 446 -13.61 11.79 16.10
N ASP A 447 -13.43 12.45 14.95
CA ASP A 447 -14.01 12.05 13.66
C ASP A 447 -13.07 11.19 12.82
N LYS A 448 -11.89 10.83 13.36
CA LYS A 448 -10.95 9.95 12.67
C LYS A 448 -11.31 8.49 12.93
N HIS A 449 -11.03 7.63 11.96
CA HIS A 449 -11.20 6.19 12.11
C HIS A 449 -10.21 5.63 13.15
N ASN A 450 -10.67 4.61 13.88
CA ASN A 450 -9.93 3.83 14.86
C ASN A 450 -10.17 2.35 14.57
N SER A 451 -9.11 1.56 14.45
CA SER A 451 -9.30 0.12 14.26
C SER A 451 -8.39 -0.73 15.13
N MET A 452 -8.91 -1.90 15.48
CA MET A 452 -8.18 -3.00 16.09
C MET A 452 -8.28 -4.23 15.19
N LEU A 453 -7.18 -4.96 15.05
CA LEU A 453 -7.12 -6.20 14.30
C LEU A 453 -7.02 -7.39 15.26
N ILE A 454 -7.91 -8.36 15.17
CA ILE A 454 -7.80 -9.67 15.83
C ILE A 454 -7.64 -10.74 14.76
N HIS A 455 -6.46 -11.36 14.73
CA HIS A 455 -6.07 -12.31 13.69
C HIS A 455 -5.68 -13.68 14.30
N VAL A 456 -6.69 -14.55 14.41
CA VAL A 456 -6.64 -15.76 15.25
C VAL A 456 -6.77 -17.09 14.49
N ALA A 457 -7.62 -17.21 13.46
CA ALA A 457 -7.86 -18.49 12.78
C ALA A 457 -8.29 -18.35 11.30
N LEU A 458 -8.11 -19.42 10.52
CA LEU A 458 -8.52 -19.49 9.10
C LEU A 458 -9.99 -19.87 8.91
N LEU A 459 -10.54 -20.66 9.83
CA LEU A 459 -11.89 -21.21 9.68
C LEU A 459 -12.92 -20.14 10.01
N VAL A 460 -13.90 -19.98 9.11
CA VAL A 460 -15.00 -19.02 9.26
C VAL A 460 -15.72 -19.16 10.61
N ARG A 461 -16.00 -20.39 11.05
CA ARG A 461 -16.66 -20.66 12.34
C ARG A 461 -15.85 -20.17 13.55
N TRP A 462 -14.51 -20.26 13.47
CA TRP A 462 -13.63 -19.75 14.52
C TRP A 462 -13.63 -18.23 14.54
N ILE A 463 -13.51 -17.60 13.37
CA ILE A 463 -13.55 -16.13 13.24
C ILE A 463 -14.85 -15.60 13.84
N ASP A 464 -15.98 -16.23 13.49
CA ASP A 464 -17.29 -15.82 13.95
C ASP A 464 -17.48 -16.03 15.46
N ARG A 465 -17.02 -17.16 16.01
CA ARG A 465 -17.05 -17.40 17.46
C ARG A 465 -16.21 -16.40 18.23
N VAL A 466 -14.99 -16.09 17.76
CA VAL A 466 -14.13 -15.11 18.43
C VAL A 466 -14.74 -13.71 18.34
N ALA A 467 -15.35 -13.35 17.21
CA ALA A 467 -16.08 -12.09 17.07
C ALA A 467 -17.26 -12.00 18.05
N TYR A 468 -18.01 -13.09 18.23
CA TYR A 468 -19.08 -13.20 19.22
C TYR A 468 -18.55 -12.93 20.64
N LEU A 469 -17.53 -13.67 21.07
CA LEU A 469 -16.93 -13.52 22.41
C LEU A 469 -16.36 -12.12 22.63
N THR A 470 -15.69 -11.56 21.61
CA THR A 470 -15.16 -10.18 21.64
C THR A 470 -16.28 -9.17 21.82
N ASN A 471 -17.40 -9.35 21.11
CA ASN A 471 -18.55 -8.46 21.23
C ASN A 471 -19.23 -8.54 22.60
N GLU A 472 -19.39 -9.74 23.16
CA GLU A 472 -19.94 -9.89 24.52
C GLU A 472 -19.05 -9.19 25.54
N LYS A 473 -17.73 -9.35 25.45
CA LYS A 473 -16.77 -8.66 26.32
C LYS A 473 -16.80 -7.14 26.15
N ILE A 474 -16.94 -6.63 24.92
CA ILE A 474 -17.13 -5.20 24.67
C ILE A 474 -18.44 -4.69 25.27
N ARG A 475 -19.55 -5.45 25.20
CA ARG A 475 -20.82 -5.07 25.83
C ARG A 475 -20.68 -4.99 27.35
N GLU A 476 -20.00 -5.95 27.96
CA GLU A 476 -19.65 -5.94 29.38
C GLU A 476 -18.89 -4.65 29.76
N TYR A 477 -17.81 -4.33 29.04
CA TYR A 477 -17.02 -3.12 29.29
C TYR A 477 -17.80 -1.82 29.01
N LYS A 478 -18.67 -1.79 27.98
CA LYS A 478 -19.56 -0.66 27.73
C LYS A 478 -20.44 -0.38 28.94
N ASN A 479 -21.13 -1.40 29.45
CA ASN A 479 -22.05 -1.25 30.58
C ASN A 479 -21.30 -0.83 31.85
N ALA A 480 -20.15 -1.43 32.12
CA ALA A 480 -19.31 -1.12 33.27
C ALA A 480 -18.79 0.33 33.21
N ILE A 481 -18.25 0.78 32.08
CA ILE A 481 -17.79 2.17 31.91
C ILE A 481 -18.96 3.16 32.01
N GLN A 482 -20.12 2.85 31.44
CA GLN A 482 -21.31 3.71 31.52
C GLN A 482 -21.85 3.85 32.94
N SER A 483 -21.66 2.82 33.77
CA SER A 483 -22.11 2.78 35.16
C SER A 483 -21.03 3.24 36.15
N GLU A 484 -19.88 3.70 35.64
CA GLU A 484 -18.71 4.10 36.44
C GLU A 484 -18.23 2.99 37.40
N ASP A 485 -18.19 1.74 36.89
CA ASP A 485 -17.70 0.59 37.64
C ASP A 485 -16.24 0.77 38.06
N GLU A 486 -16.02 0.92 39.37
CA GLU A 486 -14.70 1.17 39.97
C GLU A 486 -13.66 0.09 39.66
N PRO A 487 -13.96 -1.22 39.77
CA PRO A 487 -13.00 -2.27 39.40
C PRO A 487 -12.44 -2.10 37.98
N LEU A 488 -13.30 -1.99 36.97
CA LEU A 488 -12.84 -1.83 35.59
C LEU A 488 -12.10 -0.50 35.37
N LEU A 489 -12.58 0.59 35.97
CA LEU A 489 -11.91 1.89 35.86
C LEU A 489 -10.50 1.86 36.47
N ASN A 490 -10.31 1.17 37.58
CA ASN A 490 -9.00 0.99 38.20
C ASN A 490 -8.07 0.12 37.34
N GLU A 491 -8.58 -0.96 36.73
CA GLU A 491 -7.80 -1.75 35.78
C GLU A 491 -7.36 -0.93 34.54
N LEU A 492 -8.25 -0.08 34.00
CA LEU A 492 -7.92 0.81 32.89
C LEU A 492 -6.91 1.87 33.30
N LYS A 493 -7.01 2.41 34.52
CA LYS A 493 -6.06 3.38 35.07
C LYS A 493 -4.69 2.75 35.26
N GLU A 494 -4.62 1.57 35.85
CA GLU A 494 -3.38 0.83 36.05
C GLU A 494 -2.72 0.54 34.69
N LEU A 495 -3.49 0.08 33.70
CA LEU A 495 -2.99 -0.14 32.34
C LEU A 495 -2.48 1.17 31.71
N TYR A 496 -3.16 2.29 31.93
CA TYR A 496 -2.70 3.60 31.45
C TYR A 496 -1.37 4.02 32.08
N GLU A 497 -1.24 3.89 33.40
CA GLU A 497 -0.06 4.31 34.15
C GLU A 497 1.15 3.41 33.93
N THR A 498 0.93 2.09 33.80
CA THR A 498 2.01 1.10 33.70
C THR A 498 2.46 0.80 32.27
N ASP A 499 1.61 1.05 31.26
CA ASP A 499 1.87 0.71 29.86
C ASP A 499 1.90 1.98 28.98
N PHE A 500 0.83 2.79 29.02
CA PHE A 500 0.70 3.92 28.09
C PHE A 500 1.66 5.08 28.41
N LEU A 501 1.78 5.49 29.68
CA LEU A 501 2.65 6.59 30.06
C LEU A 501 4.14 6.30 29.74
N PRO A 502 4.72 5.14 30.16
CA PRO A 502 6.11 4.82 29.85
C PRO A 502 6.36 4.73 28.34
N THR A 503 5.47 4.07 27.60
CA THR A 503 5.60 3.95 26.13
C THR A 503 5.51 5.30 25.43
N THR A 504 4.62 6.19 25.88
CA THR A 504 4.54 7.56 25.33
C THR A 504 5.84 8.32 25.56
N GLN A 505 6.43 8.19 26.75
CA GLN A 505 7.70 8.81 27.05
C GLN A 505 8.84 8.23 26.19
N ASN A 506 8.96 6.91 26.13
CA ASN A 506 9.97 6.23 25.34
C ASN A 506 9.88 6.63 23.86
N ILE A 507 8.68 6.70 23.30
CA ILE A 507 8.48 7.08 21.90
C ILE A 507 8.82 8.55 21.67
N LEU A 508 8.46 9.47 22.57
CA LEU A 508 8.88 10.87 22.44
C LEU A 508 10.40 11.06 22.49
N GLU A 509 11.11 10.19 23.21
CA GLU A 509 12.58 10.22 23.33
C GLU A 509 13.30 9.57 22.13
N ASN A 510 12.71 8.54 21.51
CA ASN A 510 13.38 7.69 20.51
C ASN A 510 12.80 7.79 19.09
N LEU A 511 11.78 8.61 18.83
CA LEU A 511 11.21 8.76 17.49
C LEU A 511 12.14 9.63 16.61
N ASP A 512 12.47 9.12 15.41
CA ASP A 512 13.34 9.83 14.43
C ASP A 512 12.78 11.16 13.89
N TYR A 513 11.59 11.58 14.31
CA TYR A 513 10.91 12.80 13.85
C TYR A 513 10.04 13.39 14.96
N ILE A 514 9.74 14.69 14.85
CA ILE A 514 8.88 15.36 15.83
C ILE A 514 7.41 15.23 15.42
N ASP A 515 6.58 14.66 16.30
CA ASP A 515 5.12 14.70 16.17
C ASP A 515 4.48 15.54 17.27
N ILE A 516 4.17 16.79 16.95
CA ILE A 516 3.58 17.78 17.88
C ILE A 516 2.17 17.42 18.38
N ARG A 517 1.53 16.40 17.81
CA ARG A 517 0.22 15.92 18.27
C ARG A 517 0.35 14.92 19.40
N ILE A 518 1.51 14.26 19.53
CA ILE A 518 1.77 13.32 20.62
C ILE A 518 2.01 14.14 21.89
N LYS A 519 1.09 14.02 22.85
CA LYS A 519 1.15 14.68 24.15
C LYS A 519 0.79 13.68 25.24
N GLN A 520 1.43 13.84 26.39
CA GLN A 520 0.99 13.17 27.62
C GLN A 520 -0.23 13.92 28.16
N HIS A 521 -1.20 13.15 28.65
CA HIS A 521 -2.45 13.66 29.22
C HIS A 521 -2.56 13.21 30.67
N LYS A 522 -3.45 13.83 31.45
CA LYS A 522 -3.74 13.32 32.79
C LYS A 522 -4.81 12.23 32.69
N TRP A 523 -4.79 11.27 33.61
CA TRP A 523 -5.82 10.23 33.68
C TRP A 523 -7.24 10.81 33.69
N GLU A 524 -7.47 11.90 34.41
CA GLU A 524 -8.79 12.54 34.48
C GLU A 524 -9.31 13.06 33.13
N ASP A 525 -8.42 13.47 32.23
CA ASP A 525 -8.80 13.90 30.88
C ASP A 525 -9.17 12.70 30.01
N VAL A 526 -8.43 11.59 30.15
CA VAL A 526 -8.73 10.32 29.47
C VAL A 526 -10.04 9.72 29.98
N LYS A 527 -10.26 9.73 31.31
CA LYS A 527 -11.45 9.18 31.97
C LYS A 527 -12.73 9.83 31.44
N LYS A 528 -12.73 11.15 31.21
CA LYS A 528 -13.87 11.90 30.65
C LYS A 528 -14.29 11.39 29.27
N GLU A 529 -13.34 10.95 28.44
CA GLU A 529 -13.61 10.49 27.08
C GLU A 529 -13.90 8.99 26.97
N LEU A 530 -13.67 8.18 28.02
CA LEU A 530 -13.88 6.73 27.99
C LEU A 530 -15.29 6.34 27.55
N LYS A 531 -16.31 7.03 28.08
CA LYS A 531 -17.72 6.76 27.77
C LYS A 531 -18.02 7.00 26.29
N ASN A 532 -17.59 8.13 25.74
CA ASN A 532 -17.80 8.46 24.33
C ASN A 532 -17.01 7.50 23.41
N ALA A 533 -15.77 7.18 23.80
CA ALA A 533 -14.92 6.27 23.07
C ALA A 533 -15.53 4.86 22.95
N VAL A 534 -15.92 4.26 24.08
CA VAL A 534 -16.39 2.87 24.09
C VAL A 534 -17.71 2.72 23.33
N LEU A 535 -18.62 3.69 23.42
CA LEU A 535 -19.93 3.64 22.75
C LEU A 535 -19.84 3.51 21.23
N LYS A 536 -18.81 4.12 20.63
CA LYS A 536 -18.56 4.11 19.18
C LYS A 536 -17.96 2.79 18.68
N ILE A 537 -17.45 1.94 19.57
CA ILE A 537 -16.77 0.68 19.18
C ILE A 537 -17.78 -0.33 18.66
N ASP A 538 -17.57 -0.76 17.42
CA ASP A 538 -18.29 -1.85 16.75
C ASP A 538 -17.36 -3.06 16.56
N VAL A 539 -17.89 -4.27 16.67
CA VAL A 539 -17.11 -5.51 16.42
C VAL A 539 -17.61 -6.12 15.11
N ARG A 540 -16.70 -6.53 14.23
CA ARG A 540 -17.05 -7.08 12.91
C ARG A 540 -16.32 -8.38 12.62
N SER A 541 -17.07 -9.35 12.10
CA SER A 541 -16.54 -10.60 11.57
C SER A 541 -16.22 -10.45 10.07
N VAL A 542 -14.95 -10.59 9.69
CA VAL A 542 -14.47 -10.35 8.32
C VAL A 542 -14.01 -11.65 7.67
N HIS A 543 -14.91 -12.26 6.90
CA HIS A 543 -14.65 -13.51 6.18
C HIS A 543 -15.44 -13.63 4.86
N GLY A 544 -15.15 -14.66 4.06
CA GLY A 544 -15.69 -14.78 2.71
C GLY A 544 -16.95 -15.61 2.51
N THR A 545 -17.52 -16.23 3.55
CA THR A 545 -18.75 -17.01 3.36
C THR A 545 -19.97 -16.11 3.15
N ARG A 546 -20.89 -16.55 2.29
CA ARG A 546 -22.21 -15.94 2.10
C ARG A 546 -23.31 -16.65 2.89
N SER A 547 -23.03 -17.86 3.37
CA SER A 547 -23.97 -18.64 4.16
C SER A 547 -23.78 -18.36 5.64
N THR A 548 -24.81 -17.81 6.28
CA THR A 548 -24.83 -17.47 7.71
C THR A 548 -25.55 -18.51 8.57
N THR A 549 -26.11 -19.57 7.96
CA THR A 549 -27.02 -20.53 8.62
C THR A 549 -26.42 -21.30 9.80
N ASN A 550 -25.09 -21.27 9.99
CA ASN A 550 -24.38 -21.94 11.09
C ASN A 550 -23.38 -21.00 11.79
N LEU A 551 -23.64 -19.69 11.78
CA LEU A 551 -22.84 -18.66 12.43
C LEU A 551 -23.62 -18.08 13.62
N GLU A 552 -22.93 -17.58 14.62
CA GLU A 552 -23.49 -17.03 15.87
C GLU A 552 -23.52 -15.49 15.85
N TYR A 553 -22.50 -14.84 15.28
CA TYR A 553 -22.34 -13.39 15.41
C TYR A 553 -23.10 -12.56 14.36
N HIS A 554 -23.29 -13.11 13.16
CA HIS A 554 -24.08 -12.57 12.03
C HIS A 554 -23.75 -11.14 11.53
N ASN A 555 -22.90 -10.34 12.21
CA ASN A 555 -22.46 -9.02 11.78
C ASN A 555 -21.27 -9.12 10.80
N ILE A 556 -21.58 -9.61 9.59
CA ILE A 556 -20.62 -9.89 8.53
C ILE A 556 -20.73 -8.78 7.49
N GLN A 557 -19.89 -7.75 7.60
CA GLN A 557 -19.84 -6.66 6.64
C GLN A 557 -18.39 -6.31 6.27
N GLU A 558 -18.18 -5.95 5.01
CA GLU A 558 -16.94 -5.29 4.60
C GLU A 558 -16.84 -3.92 5.31
N ILE A 559 -15.63 -3.55 5.74
CA ILE A 559 -15.40 -2.27 6.39
C ILE A 559 -15.31 -1.21 5.29
N ASP A 560 -16.37 -0.41 5.17
CA ASP A 560 -16.48 0.69 4.21
C ASP A 560 -16.42 2.03 4.96
N TYR A 561 -15.22 2.59 5.09
CA TYR A 561 -14.97 3.85 5.80
C TYR A 561 -15.66 5.04 5.14
N ASN A 562 -15.90 5.02 3.83
CA ASN A 562 -16.52 6.13 3.09
C ASN A 562 -17.98 6.41 3.52
N ARG A 563 -18.62 5.49 4.23
CA ARG A 563 -19.99 5.67 4.76
C ARG A 563 -20.03 6.29 6.15
N HIS A 564 -18.87 6.51 6.78
CA HIS A 564 -18.75 6.99 8.16
C HIS A 564 -18.00 8.32 8.18
N GLU A 565 -18.67 9.40 7.78
CA GLU A 565 -18.09 10.76 7.74
C GLU A 565 -17.57 11.21 9.12
N ASN A 566 -18.25 10.81 10.19
CA ASN A 566 -17.85 11.11 11.57
C ASN A 566 -16.87 10.07 12.15
N GLY A 567 -16.14 9.31 11.33
CA GLY A 567 -15.20 8.30 11.80
C GLY A 567 -15.85 7.00 12.31
N LEU A 568 -15.07 5.90 12.26
CA LEU A 568 -15.50 4.55 12.63
C LEU A 568 -14.51 3.96 13.63
N SER A 569 -15.00 3.48 14.78
CA SER A 569 -14.19 2.72 15.74
C SER A 569 -14.55 1.24 15.63
N VAL A 570 -13.66 0.40 15.10
CA VAL A 570 -13.98 -0.99 14.76
C VAL A 570 -12.94 -2.00 15.24
N ILE A 571 -13.40 -3.09 15.84
CA ILE A 571 -12.59 -4.29 16.07
C ILE A 571 -12.89 -5.29 14.96
N ALA A 572 -11.92 -5.47 14.06
CA ALA A 572 -12.01 -6.38 12.93
C ALA A 572 -11.44 -7.75 13.32
N VAL A 573 -12.31 -8.76 13.42
CA VAL A 573 -11.92 -10.15 13.68
C VAL A 573 -11.91 -10.92 12.36
N GLY A 574 -10.79 -11.55 12.02
CA GLY A 574 -10.71 -12.25 10.74
C GLY A 574 -9.45 -13.05 10.49
N GLY A 575 -9.39 -13.63 9.29
CA GLY A 575 -8.30 -14.48 8.82
C GLY A 575 -7.74 -13.99 7.50
N SER A 576 -7.78 -14.84 6.46
CA SER A 576 -7.13 -14.57 5.17
C SER A 576 -7.58 -13.27 4.47
N ARG A 577 -8.84 -12.86 4.65
CA ARG A 577 -9.37 -11.60 4.08
C ARG A 577 -8.82 -10.34 4.73
N LEU A 578 -8.46 -10.38 6.01
CA LEU A 578 -7.80 -9.24 6.68
C LEU A 578 -6.30 -9.19 6.36
N SER A 579 -5.70 -10.35 6.06
CA SER A 579 -4.30 -10.39 5.62
C SER A 579 -4.05 -9.80 4.24
N ARG A 580 -5.04 -9.73 3.33
CA ARG A 580 -4.89 -9.15 1.97
C ARG A 580 -6.16 -8.44 1.51
N GLY A 581 -6.03 -7.16 1.14
CA GLY A 581 -7.05 -6.44 0.38
C GLY A 581 -8.07 -5.60 1.14
N ILE A 582 -7.90 -5.45 2.44
CA ILE A 582 -8.68 -4.50 3.26
C ILE A 582 -7.68 -3.55 3.93
N THR A 583 -7.86 -2.24 3.71
CA THR A 583 -7.13 -1.21 4.45
C THR A 583 -7.83 -1.05 5.80
N LEU A 584 -7.09 -1.08 6.91
CA LEU A 584 -7.63 -0.76 8.23
C LEU A 584 -7.17 0.65 8.61
N GLU A 585 -8.02 1.63 8.38
CA GLU A 585 -7.70 3.02 8.70
C GLU A 585 -7.68 3.24 10.21
N GLY A 586 -6.68 3.97 10.68
CA GLY A 586 -6.52 4.23 12.11
C GLY A 586 -6.18 3.00 12.95
N LEU A 587 -5.54 1.98 12.36
CA LEU A 587 -5.14 0.77 13.09
C LEU A 587 -4.14 1.12 14.19
N SER A 588 -4.54 0.84 15.44
CA SER A 588 -3.73 1.11 16.63
C SER A 588 -3.40 -0.15 17.42
N VAL A 589 -4.33 -1.09 17.56
CA VAL A 589 -4.08 -2.33 18.32
C VAL A 589 -4.17 -3.54 17.39
N SER A 590 -3.15 -4.39 17.42
CA SER A 590 -3.11 -5.64 16.66
C SER A 590 -2.87 -6.82 17.59
N TYR A 591 -3.81 -7.76 17.61
CA TYR A 591 -3.66 -9.07 18.25
C TYR A 591 -3.46 -10.14 17.18
N TYR A 592 -2.24 -10.64 17.09
CA TYR A 592 -1.77 -11.41 15.96
C TYR A 592 -1.06 -12.70 16.41
N ILE A 593 -1.73 -13.84 16.27
CA ILE A 593 -1.19 -15.16 16.67
C ILE A 593 -0.93 -16.08 15.48
N ARG A 594 -1.45 -15.73 14.30
CA ARG A 594 -1.34 -16.58 13.11
C ARG A 594 -0.12 -16.20 12.28
N THR A 595 0.64 -17.21 11.87
CA THR A 595 1.82 -17.07 11.02
C THR A 595 1.66 -17.71 9.64
N THR A 596 2.55 -17.33 8.72
CA THR A 596 2.89 -18.00 7.48
C THR A 596 4.41 -18.16 7.43
N ARG A 597 4.91 -19.27 6.87
CA ARG A 597 6.37 -19.50 6.73
C ARG A 597 7.01 -18.76 5.55
N MET A 598 6.24 -17.98 4.78
CA MET A 598 6.71 -17.26 3.58
C MET A 598 6.91 -15.77 3.86
N TYR A 599 8.09 -15.20 3.56
CA TYR A 599 8.39 -13.78 3.88
C TYR A 599 7.42 -12.83 3.20
N ASP A 600 7.20 -12.98 1.88
CA ASP A 600 6.31 -12.11 1.09
C ASP A 600 4.92 -12.01 1.72
N SER A 601 4.41 -13.16 2.17
CA SER A 601 3.08 -13.22 2.76
C SER A 601 3.06 -12.61 4.16
N LEU A 602 4.13 -12.78 4.96
CA LEU A 602 4.20 -12.23 6.31
C LEU A 602 4.33 -10.69 6.29
N MET A 603 5.17 -10.14 5.42
CA MET A 603 5.32 -8.68 5.26
C MET A 603 4.03 -8.02 4.76
N GLN A 604 3.33 -8.64 3.81
CA GLN A 604 2.03 -8.15 3.33
C GLN A 604 0.91 -8.25 4.39
N MET A 605 1.09 -9.11 5.39
CA MET A 605 0.16 -9.27 6.52
C MET A 605 0.33 -8.20 7.61
N GLY A 606 1.50 -7.54 7.68
CA GLY A 606 1.77 -6.45 8.61
C GLY A 606 0.95 -5.20 8.31
N ARG A 607 -0.33 -5.18 8.73
CA ARG A 607 -1.22 -4.02 8.55
C ARG A 607 -0.88 -2.85 9.46
N TRP A 608 -0.03 -3.08 10.46
CA TRP A 608 0.44 -2.10 11.41
C TRP A 608 1.52 -1.15 10.83
N PHE A 609 1.97 -1.36 9.60
CA PHE A 609 2.81 -0.39 8.89
C PHE A 609 2.01 0.82 8.40
N GLY A 610 2.69 1.91 8.06
CA GLY A 610 2.10 3.12 7.49
C GLY A 610 2.23 4.36 8.36
N TYR A 611 1.57 5.43 7.94
CA TYR A 611 1.53 6.70 8.67
C TYR A 611 0.65 6.56 9.92
N ARG A 612 1.13 7.11 11.05
CA ARG A 612 0.52 7.00 12.40
C ARG A 612 0.51 8.32 13.14
N SER A 613 0.27 9.36 12.36
CA SER A 613 0.36 10.76 12.71
C SER A 613 -0.49 11.08 13.95
N GLY A 614 0.18 11.43 15.05
CA GLY A 614 -0.39 11.77 16.36
C GLY A 614 -0.83 10.62 17.26
N TYR A 615 -0.54 9.36 16.89
CA TYR A 615 -0.91 8.20 17.71
C TYR A 615 0.05 7.00 17.63
N VAL A 616 1.29 7.18 17.16
CA VAL A 616 2.33 6.12 17.16
C VAL A 616 2.50 5.51 18.55
N ASP A 617 2.53 6.36 19.57
CA ASP A 617 2.64 6.02 20.99
C ASP A 617 1.48 5.22 21.55
N LEU A 618 0.35 5.23 20.82
CA LEU A 618 -0.83 4.48 21.17
C LEU A 618 -0.93 3.14 20.43
N CYS A 619 0.07 2.80 19.62
CA CYS A 619 0.08 1.53 18.92
C CYS A 619 0.48 0.38 19.87
N ARG A 620 -0.17 -0.79 19.74
CA ARG A 620 0.23 -2.02 20.42
C ARG A 620 0.16 -3.22 19.48
N LEU A 621 1.22 -4.00 19.47
CA LEU A 621 1.32 -5.26 18.76
C LEU A 621 1.42 -6.39 19.78
N TYR A 622 0.27 -7.03 20.03
CA TYR A 622 0.17 -8.26 20.80
C TYR A 622 0.46 -9.45 19.89
N THR A 623 1.64 -10.05 20.02
CA THR A 623 2.07 -11.20 19.21
C THR A 623 3.04 -12.08 19.99
N THR A 624 3.29 -13.29 19.51
CA THR A 624 4.27 -14.17 20.15
C THR A 624 5.69 -13.70 19.83
N ASN A 625 6.65 -13.97 20.72
CA ASN A 625 8.07 -13.71 20.48
C ASN A 625 8.54 -14.35 19.15
N GLN A 626 8.09 -15.57 18.85
CA GLN A 626 8.43 -16.23 17.58
C GLN A 626 8.04 -15.39 16.35
N ILE A 627 6.85 -14.78 16.34
CA ILE A 627 6.41 -13.96 15.21
C ILE A 627 7.18 -12.64 15.18
N PHE A 628 7.46 -12.04 16.34
CA PHE A 628 8.26 -10.83 16.45
C PHE A 628 9.65 -11.04 15.83
N GLU A 629 10.35 -12.09 16.25
CA GLU A 629 11.66 -12.50 15.70
C GLU A 629 11.60 -12.71 14.19
N TRP A 630 10.56 -13.39 13.70
CA TRP A 630 10.37 -13.58 12.26
C TRP A 630 10.24 -12.26 11.50
N PHE A 631 9.51 -11.28 12.02
CA PHE A 631 9.45 -9.97 11.40
C PHE A 631 10.78 -9.21 11.49
N ASN A 632 11.50 -9.31 12.60
CA ASN A 632 12.84 -8.74 12.76
C ASN A 632 13.80 -9.29 11.69
N TYR A 633 13.88 -10.61 11.52
CA TYR A 633 14.73 -11.23 10.49
C TYR A 633 14.38 -10.81 9.06
N ILE A 634 13.08 -10.79 8.73
CA ILE A 634 12.64 -10.37 7.39
C ILE A 634 12.97 -8.90 7.16
N THR A 635 12.85 -8.08 8.20
CA THR A 635 13.22 -6.67 8.16
C THR A 635 14.70 -6.52 7.87
N MET A 636 15.56 -7.23 8.60
CA MET A 636 17.00 -7.25 8.38
C MET A 636 17.34 -7.62 6.93
N ALA A 637 16.79 -8.74 6.42
CA ALA A 637 17.04 -9.18 5.04
C ALA A 637 16.50 -8.19 3.98
N THR A 638 15.46 -7.40 4.31
CA THR A 638 14.88 -6.41 3.39
C THR A 638 15.74 -5.15 3.35
N GLU A 639 16.23 -4.70 4.51
CA GLU A 639 17.11 -3.54 4.60
C GLU A 639 18.51 -3.83 4.04
N GLU A 640 19.05 -5.04 4.25
CA GLU A 640 20.29 -5.49 3.59
C GLU A 640 20.17 -5.40 2.06
N MET A 641 19.12 -5.99 1.47
CA MET A 641 18.91 -5.93 0.01
C MET A 641 18.78 -4.49 -0.50
N ARG A 642 18.14 -3.61 0.27
CA ARG A 642 18.01 -2.19 -0.11
C ARG A 642 19.34 -1.47 -0.07
N ASN A 643 20.18 -1.78 0.92
CA ASN A 643 21.53 -1.25 0.98
C ASN A 643 22.37 -1.77 -0.19
N ASP A 644 22.20 -3.02 -0.62
CA ASP A 644 22.86 -3.54 -1.82
C ASP A 644 22.47 -2.73 -3.07
N PHE A 645 21.20 -2.33 -3.21
CA PHE A 645 20.79 -1.46 -4.32
C PHE A 645 21.46 -0.08 -4.27
N ASP A 646 21.60 0.48 -3.07
CA ASP A 646 22.29 1.75 -2.85
C ASP A 646 23.77 1.65 -3.22
N GLU A 647 24.45 0.58 -2.80
CA GLU A 647 25.87 0.33 -3.12
C GLU A 647 26.10 0.08 -4.61
N MET A 648 25.26 -0.75 -5.23
CA MET A 648 25.32 -0.98 -6.68
C MET A 648 25.13 0.29 -7.48
N THR A 649 24.23 1.16 -7.02
CA THR A 649 23.98 2.46 -7.66
C THR A 649 25.21 3.36 -7.52
N ALA A 650 25.81 3.42 -6.33
CA ALA A 650 27.06 4.17 -6.11
C ALA A 650 28.21 3.66 -6.99
N THR A 651 28.26 2.36 -7.25
CA THR A 651 29.26 1.71 -8.11
C THR A 651 28.87 1.62 -9.59
N HIS A 652 27.78 2.28 -10.01
CA HIS A 652 27.29 2.34 -11.39
C HIS A 652 27.10 0.95 -12.04
N GLN A 653 26.71 -0.03 -11.24
CA GLN A 653 26.41 -1.38 -11.73
C GLN A 653 25.04 -1.43 -12.43
N ARG A 654 24.83 -2.46 -13.25
CA ARG A 654 23.57 -2.68 -13.96
C ARG A 654 22.65 -3.64 -13.19
N PRO A 655 21.31 -3.54 -13.35
CA PRO A 655 20.38 -4.52 -12.77
C PRO A 655 20.72 -5.96 -13.14
N LYS A 656 21.12 -6.23 -14.39
CA LYS A 656 21.55 -7.57 -14.84
C LYS A 656 22.77 -8.12 -14.10
N SER A 657 23.65 -7.24 -13.62
CA SER A 657 24.85 -7.61 -12.86
C SER A 657 24.52 -7.96 -11.41
N PHE A 658 23.29 -7.71 -10.95
CA PHE A 658 22.89 -8.00 -9.59
C PHE A 658 22.91 -9.51 -9.35
N ARG A 659 23.90 -9.95 -8.55
CA ARG A 659 23.94 -11.29 -7.98
C ARG A 659 23.38 -11.20 -6.57
N LEU A 660 22.10 -11.49 -6.43
CA LEU A 660 21.40 -11.43 -5.16
C LEU A 660 21.99 -12.48 -4.20
N LYS A 661 22.60 -12.02 -3.10
CA LYS A 661 22.93 -12.85 -1.93
C LYS A 661 21.89 -12.54 -0.86
N VAL A 662 20.93 -13.42 -0.63
CA VAL A 662 19.96 -13.25 0.48
C VAL A 662 20.35 -14.17 1.61
N ARG A 663 20.47 -13.63 2.83
CA ARG A 663 20.61 -14.46 4.02
C ARG A 663 19.46 -15.45 4.12
N ASN A 664 19.78 -16.74 4.06
CA ASN A 664 18.82 -17.82 4.27
C ASN A 664 18.88 -18.26 5.73
N HIS A 665 17.75 -18.26 6.44
CA HIS A 665 17.71 -18.77 7.81
C HIS A 665 17.47 -20.28 7.77
N HIS A 666 18.37 -21.06 8.39
CA HIS A 666 18.26 -22.52 8.46
C HIS A 666 16.86 -22.97 8.93
N GLY A 667 16.10 -23.61 8.02
CA GLY A 667 14.94 -24.48 8.30
C GLY A 667 13.63 -23.86 8.82
N LEU A 668 13.56 -22.56 9.15
CA LEU A 668 12.41 -21.98 9.88
C LEU A 668 11.46 -21.11 9.03
N LEU A 669 11.99 -20.33 8.08
CA LEU A 669 11.23 -19.46 7.18
C LEU A 669 11.78 -19.54 5.75
N THR A 670 10.94 -19.32 4.74
CA THR A 670 11.36 -19.30 3.33
C THR A 670 11.14 -17.91 2.72
N ILE A 671 12.18 -17.35 2.09
CA ILE A 671 12.21 -15.98 1.53
C ILE A 671 11.04 -15.74 0.57
N THR A 672 10.82 -16.67 -0.36
CA THR A 672 9.60 -16.72 -1.15
C THR A 672 9.18 -18.18 -1.29
N SER A 673 8.12 -18.49 -2.02
CA SER A 673 7.77 -19.90 -2.25
C SER A 673 8.98 -20.64 -2.86
N LEU A 674 9.36 -21.81 -2.32
CA LEU A 674 10.50 -22.61 -2.80
C LEU A 674 10.54 -22.76 -4.33
N ASN A 675 9.36 -22.79 -4.96
CA ASN A 675 9.22 -22.89 -6.40
C ASN A 675 9.72 -21.66 -7.20
N LYS A 676 10.03 -20.55 -6.54
CA LYS A 676 10.54 -19.32 -7.14
C LYS A 676 12.04 -19.08 -6.86
N LEU A 677 12.69 -19.99 -6.13
CA LEU A 677 14.11 -19.92 -5.76
C LEU A 677 14.96 -20.91 -6.58
N TYR A 678 14.50 -21.30 -7.76
CA TYR A 678 15.16 -22.39 -8.50
C TYR A 678 16.42 -21.97 -9.25
N PHE A 679 16.58 -20.67 -9.51
CA PHE A 679 17.76 -20.11 -10.18
C PHE A 679 18.74 -19.47 -9.18
N SER A 680 18.64 -19.82 -7.88
CA SER A 680 19.59 -19.40 -6.85
C SER A 680 20.47 -20.56 -6.43
N GLU A 681 21.73 -20.26 -6.11
CA GLU A 681 22.68 -21.20 -5.51
C GLU A 681 22.89 -20.84 -4.04
N ASP A 682 22.99 -21.85 -3.17
CA ASP A 682 23.40 -21.65 -1.78
C ASP A 682 24.92 -21.37 -1.77
N ILE A 683 25.33 -20.31 -1.07
CA ILE A 683 26.73 -19.92 -0.91
C ILE A 683 27.04 -19.98 0.58
N GLU A 684 28.09 -20.71 0.97
CA GLU A 684 28.58 -20.82 2.36
C GLU A 684 29.23 -19.54 2.87
#